data_AF-A0A1G4G8L5-F1
#
_entry.id   AF-A0A1G4G8L5-F1
#
_cell.length_a   1.000
_cell.length_b   1.000
_cell.length_c   1.000
_cell.angle_alpha   90.00
_cell.angle_beta   90.00
_cell.angle_gamma   90.00
#
_symmetry.space_group_name_H-M   'P 1'
#
loop_
_entity.id
_entity.type
_entity.pdbx_description
1 polymer ?
#
loop_
_entity_poly.entity_id
_entity_poly.type
_entity_poly.pdbx_seq_one_letter_code
_entity_poly.pdbx_strand_id
1 'polypeptide(L)'
;MEYVNEIIKFSQTYPSSIWVSLIAFSATIIFLIVRLIRKRNLHKSKGKRDTFDVTSIEIKNPEISNFTNSNIQEDINDCGRNNKSRTETGQTPFVKEENINEKTQIDVNDQIEYDNSVTINTLLNEPESNNGTENIEVEINPHIISNEKIAEDDQLWTIPQKRRIPCKDVQKNDISELLQKIDRIFAENKLLGNYDFTEDEYSALLENVGLLCSSLLSYGNVFEENYHKLIFATLVEIAKRWKDFDNKDDTEENSRFWDYISKHLINEDYINQKLYQAFTDVISQLGRKHLIPIVLTGKKYYSTLMMHSFAPKNSIFSFYDLCYNIFKNDLDFGFTNDDEWQCERFASEIANFLGHGYREDKKVTIGSSVYSIKIGLRSFALNEDLFIDFVEFIKDTLFHINKLFYKEPINEDTRLKHYIVEWWKNKSESEKVSGDTNRKRRVPTVSKGDIVAKYIRDDSSVFIYIPSIRLDDDNSIVSLKVFVNGEQIRSEEIKTKRGELVVATKQIELELNDLLKYSDAINLRVEIKENHKIIFDSERNKATSLHREFILFEGEKEVLSQINKPNNYFVYSKDIDALKSVPNELTTYGTNLYNIYPKAGESLSGEIKQVFFVDKTKTASIGKTPCLIGEVQNVEWFFDDISCMVYSGGVKLLIPENTNLKALELRIDDKAHKLHELGFERIESGCYHFGLKVMGLIPENNPTEIILYSYEKELTILRETLIVMPNLKIQFNHPFYYGDIERKLTVYNGDEDIVLTWSKQDNEIKCPINDGMLVIKIAYLRWRINNNDWHNEPINRKLWYKDFLANGDILEIDNPNENDDITILGKVNGESFEIIKNQNGKFEIGRAIYANEGITDISVCIVYGKEIFEIFTVSTKEHFIANPLSYIDGKVLWNVEDTFIGDKNNEFFLIIKSPDNNFRSKIDCKTCEIRNLHEDICKIQVKIKDKNIFSKAENYQLIFEGELLIGSPDKLRFKYKKIRLLSANCFNSKKSEWIPFIPNYFIDKLQYLEDSETIYYIGRLHVIDQNGNTRVLNTMINEKGTYDIINPVRIELRDNNTLWLAAGLEGREINIGNLFCDKLRKGICNIQKQDNRYDEIILYKFKEEEDV
;
A
#
# COMPACT_ATOMS: atom_id res chain seq x y z
N MET A 1 12.98 -38.22 55.38
CA MET A 1 13.63 -39.30 54.61
C MET A 1 12.83 -40.58 54.70
N GLU A 2 12.57 -41.12 55.90
CA GLU A 2 11.85 -42.40 56.08
C GLU A 2 10.52 -42.48 55.32
N TYR A 3 9.70 -41.41 55.38
CA TYR A 3 8.42 -41.30 54.66
C TYR A 3 8.51 -41.54 53.13
N VAL A 4 9.67 -41.27 52.51
CA VAL A 4 9.90 -41.51 51.07
C VAL A 4 10.21 -42.98 50.79
N ASN A 5 10.91 -43.66 51.70
CA ASN A 5 11.26 -45.07 51.54
C ASN A 5 10.04 -46.00 51.73
N GLU A 6 9.06 -45.61 52.55
CA GLU A 6 7.77 -46.31 52.67
C GLU A 6 6.97 -46.21 51.35
N ILE A 7 6.87 -45.00 50.77
CA ILE A 7 6.18 -44.78 49.48
C ILE A 7 6.83 -45.59 48.34
N ILE A 8 8.17 -45.72 48.34
CA ILE A 8 8.90 -46.55 47.36
C ILE A 8 8.63 -48.05 47.54
N LYS A 9 8.48 -48.55 48.78
CA LYS A 9 8.02 -49.94 49.01
C LYS A 9 6.58 -50.15 48.55
N PHE A 10 5.71 -49.17 48.77
CA PHE A 10 4.30 -49.24 48.38
C PHE A 10 4.16 -49.28 46.85
N SER A 11 4.90 -48.44 46.12
CA SER A 11 4.87 -48.39 44.65
C SER A 11 5.37 -49.67 43.97
N GLN A 12 6.34 -50.36 44.59
CA GLN A 12 6.83 -51.65 44.09
C GLN A 12 5.86 -52.82 44.29
N THR A 13 4.79 -52.64 45.09
CA THR A 13 3.84 -53.71 45.43
C THR A 13 2.54 -53.63 44.59
N TYR A 14 2.17 -52.46 44.08
CA TYR A 14 0.96 -52.25 43.27
C TYR A 14 1.26 -51.36 42.04
N PRO A 15 1.69 -51.95 40.89
CA PRO A 15 2.25 -51.18 39.77
C PRO A 15 1.24 -50.34 38.95
N SER A 16 -0.06 -50.62 39.04
CA SER A 16 -1.09 -50.15 38.10
C SER A 16 -2.09 -49.17 38.72
N SER A 17 -1.61 -48.03 39.24
CA SER A 17 -2.47 -46.94 39.73
C SER A 17 -1.86 -45.55 39.53
N ILE A 18 -2.60 -44.67 38.87
CA ILE A 18 -2.20 -43.29 38.50
C ILE A 18 -1.76 -42.45 39.72
N TRP A 19 -2.30 -42.73 40.90
CA TRP A 19 -1.96 -42.03 42.15
C TRP A 19 -0.48 -42.15 42.55
N VAL A 20 0.17 -43.27 42.20
CA VAL A 20 1.61 -43.48 42.47
C VAL A 20 2.46 -42.45 41.71
N SER A 21 2.12 -42.19 40.45
CA SER A 21 2.81 -41.21 39.60
C SER A 21 2.64 -39.78 40.13
N LEU A 22 1.43 -39.42 40.60
CA LEU A 22 1.13 -38.09 41.15
C LEU A 22 1.93 -37.78 42.44
N ILE A 23 2.07 -38.79 43.31
CA ILE A 23 2.84 -38.68 44.56
C ILE A 23 4.34 -38.60 44.29
N ALA A 24 4.86 -39.34 43.29
CA ALA A 24 6.25 -39.23 42.86
C ALA A 24 6.58 -37.84 42.25
N PHE A 25 5.67 -37.30 41.44
CA PHE A 25 5.84 -35.99 40.80
C PHE A 25 5.85 -34.85 41.82
N SER A 26 4.90 -34.84 42.76
CA SER A 26 4.84 -33.83 43.84
C SER A 26 6.03 -33.89 44.81
N ALA A 27 6.51 -35.09 45.17
CA ALA A 27 7.74 -35.24 45.95
C ALA A 27 8.98 -34.66 45.24
N THR A 28 9.05 -34.81 43.91
CA THR A 28 10.14 -34.28 43.07
C THR A 28 10.11 -32.75 43.01
N ILE A 29 8.93 -32.14 42.91
CA ILE A 29 8.74 -30.68 42.94
C ILE A 29 9.18 -30.10 44.30
N ILE A 30 8.81 -30.74 45.42
CA ILE A 30 9.23 -30.30 46.75
C ILE A 30 10.77 -30.34 46.90
N PHE A 31 11.42 -31.38 46.36
CA PHE A 31 12.88 -31.48 46.37
C PHE A 31 13.56 -30.36 45.55
N LEU A 32 12.97 -29.99 44.40
CA LEU A 32 13.41 -28.86 43.59
C LEU A 32 13.26 -27.50 44.32
N ILE A 33 12.13 -27.27 44.98
CA ILE A 33 11.88 -26.04 45.75
C ILE A 33 12.89 -25.90 46.90
N VAL A 34 13.14 -26.97 47.67
CA VAL A 34 14.14 -26.98 48.75
C VAL A 34 15.56 -26.71 48.20
N ARG A 35 15.90 -27.24 47.02
CA ARG A 35 17.18 -27.00 46.34
C ARG A 35 17.33 -25.54 45.88
N LEU A 36 16.25 -24.92 45.38
CA LEU A 36 16.22 -23.50 44.99
C LEU A 36 16.36 -22.56 46.20
N ILE A 37 15.67 -22.83 47.31
CA ILE A 37 15.78 -22.04 48.55
C ILE A 37 17.21 -22.09 49.10
N ARG A 38 17.85 -23.28 49.13
CA ARG A 38 19.27 -23.41 49.49
C ARG A 38 20.20 -22.60 48.57
N LYS A 39 19.93 -22.55 47.26
CA LYS A 39 20.73 -21.78 46.29
C LYS A 39 20.56 -20.26 46.49
N ARG A 40 19.35 -19.80 46.82
CA ARG A 40 19.05 -18.36 47.02
C ARG A 40 19.69 -17.79 48.30
N ASN A 41 19.80 -18.59 49.37
CA ASN A 41 20.46 -18.17 50.61
C ASN A 41 22.00 -18.13 50.51
N LEU A 42 22.62 -18.81 49.54
CA LEU A 42 24.08 -18.83 49.38
C LEU A 42 24.68 -17.54 48.79
N HIS A 43 23.86 -16.69 48.17
CA HIS A 43 24.31 -15.47 47.48
C HIS A 43 24.26 -14.19 48.34
N LYS A 44 23.88 -14.26 49.62
CA LYS A 44 23.74 -13.07 50.49
C LYS A 44 24.97 -12.71 51.35
N SER A 45 26.13 -13.31 51.12
CA SER A 45 27.33 -13.09 51.94
C SER A 45 28.65 -12.95 51.15
N LYS A 46 28.97 -11.74 50.65
CA LYS A 46 30.36 -11.31 50.39
C LYS A 46 30.53 -9.79 50.22
N GLY A 47 31.29 -9.18 51.14
CA GLY A 47 32.20 -8.05 50.87
C GLY A 47 31.66 -6.61 50.86
N LYS A 48 31.94 -5.85 51.94
CA LYS A 48 32.07 -4.37 51.92
C LYS A 48 33.52 -3.96 51.60
N ARG A 49 33.76 -2.69 51.24
CA ARG A 49 34.58 -1.72 52.03
C ARG A 49 34.59 -0.30 51.44
N ASP A 50 34.00 0.65 52.19
CA ASP A 50 34.56 1.91 52.75
C ASP A 50 35.55 2.74 51.87
N THR A 51 35.51 4.09 51.77
CA THR A 51 35.53 5.12 52.85
C THR A 51 35.01 6.53 52.47
N PHE A 52 34.46 7.27 53.46
CA PHE A 52 34.55 8.72 53.87
C PHE A 52 35.12 9.81 52.91
N ASP A 53 34.77 11.12 53.00
CA ASP A 53 34.17 12.00 54.05
C ASP A 53 33.23 13.09 53.39
N VAL A 54 32.11 13.56 53.98
CA VAL A 54 31.92 14.74 54.90
C VAL A 54 32.37 16.09 54.28
N THR A 55 31.62 17.21 54.24
CA THR A 55 30.42 17.77 54.94
C THR A 55 29.26 18.16 53.96
N SER A 56 28.14 18.84 54.32
CA SER A 56 27.12 18.64 55.39
C SER A 56 26.01 19.73 55.36
N ILE A 57 24.75 19.42 55.78
CA ILE A 57 23.70 20.33 56.31
C ILE A 57 22.97 21.23 55.27
N GLU A 58 21.64 21.49 55.31
CA GLU A 58 20.62 21.30 56.38
C GLU A 58 19.34 20.52 55.92
N ILE A 59 18.41 20.24 56.85
CA ILE A 59 17.31 19.26 56.74
C ILE A 59 16.03 19.80 57.42
N LYS A 60 14.83 19.56 56.85
CA LYS A 60 13.59 19.10 57.58
C LYS A 60 12.33 18.87 56.71
N ASN A 61 12.02 17.59 56.51
CA ASN A 61 10.65 17.02 56.67
C ASN A 61 10.47 16.60 58.16
N PRO A 62 9.37 15.96 58.64
CA PRO A 62 8.08 15.55 58.02
C PRO A 62 6.89 16.30 58.71
N GLU A 63 5.59 15.92 58.81
CA GLU A 63 4.78 14.66 58.96
C GLU A 63 3.33 14.91 58.43
N ILE A 64 2.64 14.00 57.70
CA ILE A 64 2.00 12.68 57.99
C ILE A 64 0.54 12.74 58.54
N SER A 65 -0.33 11.89 57.95
CA SER A 65 -1.61 11.32 58.42
C SER A 65 -3.00 12.00 58.21
N ASN A 66 -3.79 11.33 57.35
CA ASN A 66 -5.12 10.70 57.58
C ASN A 66 -6.42 11.49 57.96
N PHE A 67 -7.54 10.83 57.55
CA PHE A 67 -8.90 10.78 58.12
C PHE A 67 -9.99 11.81 57.73
N THR A 68 -10.92 11.32 56.89
CA THR A 68 -12.41 11.43 56.92
C THR A 68 -13.17 12.77 56.94
N ASN A 69 -14.28 12.77 56.19
CA ASN A 69 -15.59 13.42 56.39
C ASN A 69 -15.78 14.19 57.73
N SER A 70 -16.43 15.36 57.77
CA SER A 70 -17.78 15.56 57.22
C SER A 70 -18.30 17.02 57.30
N ASN A 71 -19.30 17.32 56.46
CA ASN A 71 -20.51 18.11 56.76
C ASN A 71 -20.49 19.66 57.02
N ILE A 72 -21.46 20.29 56.34
CA ILE A 72 -22.47 21.27 56.85
C ILE A 72 -22.27 22.79 56.63
N GLN A 73 -23.23 23.35 55.86
CA GLN A 73 -23.79 24.72 55.83
C GLN A 73 -22.84 25.88 55.43
N GLU A 74 -23.33 27.05 54.98
CA GLU A 74 -24.66 27.68 55.20
C GLU A 74 -25.21 28.42 53.95
N ASP A 75 -26.51 28.74 53.98
CA ASP A 75 -27.31 29.27 52.86
C ASP A 75 -27.17 30.79 52.61
N ILE A 76 -27.68 31.26 51.47
CA ILE A 76 -28.59 32.43 51.41
C ILE A 76 -29.46 32.36 50.14
N ASN A 77 -30.71 32.81 50.26
CA ASN A 77 -31.75 32.74 49.22
C ASN A 77 -31.88 34.08 48.46
N ASP A 78 -32.55 34.08 47.30
CA ASP A 78 -33.87 34.74 47.22
C ASP A 78 -34.80 34.10 46.18
N CYS A 79 -36.08 34.48 46.15
CA CYS A 79 -37.19 33.69 45.59
C CYS A 79 -38.19 34.49 44.73
N GLY A 80 -38.87 33.79 43.81
CA GLY A 80 -40.19 34.20 43.31
C GLY A 80 -40.58 33.65 41.92
N ARG A 81 -41.77 33.10 41.65
CA ARG A 81 -42.85 32.45 42.44
C ARG A 81 -44.00 32.09 41.46
N ASN A 82 -44.60 30.92 41.65
CA ASN A 82 -46.03 30.60 41.47
C ASN A 82 -46.74 30.50 40.09
N ASN A 83 -47.06 29.24 39.76
CA ASN A 83 -48.42 28.68 39.57
C ASN A 83 -49.26 28.84 38.27
N LYS A 84 -50.05 27.79 38.03
CA LYS A 84 -51.00 27.57 36.91
C LYS A 84 -52.39 28.15 37.21
N SER A 85 -53.16 28.53 36.17
CA SER A 85 -54.30 27.71 35.64
C SER A 85 -55.43 28.51 34.96
N ARG A 86 -56.03 27.91 33.90
CA ARG A 86 -57.38 28.17 33.32
C ARG A 86 -57.64 29.58 32.70
N THR A 87 -58.62 29.80 31.80
CA THR A 87 -59.72 28.95 31.28
C THR A 87 -60.12 29.29 29.82
N GLU A 88 -60.61 28.28 29.08
CA GLU A 88 -61.68 28.28 28.04
C GLU A 88 -61.99 29.49 27.13
N THR A 89 -62.13 29.23 25.82
CA THR A 89 -63.35 29.51 25.00
C THR A 89 -63.27 28.92 23.58
N GLY A 90 -64.43 28.65 22.94
CA GLY A 90 -64.56 28.40 21.49
C GLY A 90 -64.75 26.93 21.07
N GLN A 91 -65.78 26.64 20.27
CA GLN A 91 -66.18 25.29 19.84
C GLN A 91 -66.79 25.27 18.41
N THR A 92 -66.65 24.12 17.72
CA THR A 92 -67.56 23.54 16.69
C THR A 92 -67.74 24.27 15.32
N PRO A 93 -68.35 23.64 14.27
CA PRO A 93 -68.05 22.27 13.75
C PRO A 93 -68.09 22.09 12.19
N PHE A 94 -67.48 20.99 11.75
CA PHE A 94 -67.84 19.99 10.71
C PHE A 94 -69.03 20.16 9.68
N VAL A 95 -68.76 19.62 8.46
CA VAL A 95 -69.61 19.12 7.34
C VAL A 95 -70.76 19.95 6.73
N LYS A 96 -70.78 20.03 5.38
CA LYS A 96 -71.66 19.17 4.54
C LYS A 96 -71.28 19.10 3.03
N GLU A 97 -71.29 17.86 2.53
CA GLU A 97 -71.95 17.35 1.29
C GLU A 97 -71.88 18.08 -0.08
N GLU A 98 -71.31 17.34 -1.03
CA GLU A 98 -71.96 16.86 -2.29
C GLU A 98 -72.07 17.70 -3.60
N ASN A 99 -71.46 17.08 -4.63
CA ASN A 99 -72.06 16.65 -5.91
C ASN A 99 -72.19 17.56 -7.16
N ILE A 100 -71.48 17.09 -8.21
CA ILE A 100 -71.99 16.74 -9.56
C ILE A 100 -72.04 17.83 -10.68
N ASN A 101 -71.17 17.57 -11.67
CA ASN A 101 -71.31 17.70 -13.13
C ASN A 101 -71.16 19.04 -13.92
N GLU A 102 -70.31 18.87 -14.95
CA GLU A 102 -70.48 19.22 -16.38
C GLU A 102 -70.17 20.63 -16.95
N LYS A 103 -69.06 20.61 -17.71
CA LYS A 103 -68.92 21.02 -19.12
C LYS A 103 -68.83 22.51 -19.50
N THR A 104 -67.64 22.83 -20.03
CA THR A 104 -67.40 23.72 -21.20
C THR A 104 -67.70 25.22 -21.01
N GLN A 105 -67.05 26.18 -21.69
CA GLN A 105 -66.20 26.12 -22.89
C GLN A 105 -65.25 27.35 -22.95
N ILE A 106 -64.43 27.44 -24.02
CA ILE A 106 -63.76 28.65 -24.56
C ILE A 106 -62.42 29.05 -23.89
N ASP A 107 -61.34 28.75 -24.64
CA ASP A 107 -60.14 29.56 -24.99
C ASP A 107 -59.25 30.16 -23.85
N VAL A 108 -57.94 30.41 -24.02
CA VAL A 108 -57.18 30.76 -25.25
C VAL A 108 -55.78 30.10 -25.32
N ASN A 109 -55.42 29.72 -26.55
CA ASN A 109 -54.12 29.68 -27.25
C ASN A 109 -53.00 30.65 -26.75
N ASP A 110 -51.71 30.56 -27.11
CA ASP A 110 -50.97 29.53 -27.87
C ASP A 110 -49.44 29.56 -27.62
N GLN A 111 -48.78 28.58 -28.27
CA GLN A 111 -47.36 28.47 -28.60
C GLN A 111 -46.68 29.69 -29.27
N ILE A 112 -45.33 29.69 -29.28
CA ILE A 112 -44.41 30.35 -30.28
C ILE A 112 -44.36 31.90 -30.15
N GLU A 113 -43.26 32.65 -30.39
CA GLU A 113 -42.04 32.48 -31.21
C GLU A 113 -40.77 33.16 -30.58
N TYR A 114 -39.68 33.26 -31.35
CA TYR A 114 -38.58 34.25 -31.19
C TYR A 114 -39.14 35.70 -31.31
N ASP A 115 -38.48 36.83 -30.95
CA ASP A 115 -37.08 37.20 -31.22
C ASP A 115 -36.60 38.47 -30.44
N ASN A 116 -35.30 38.74 -30.58
CA ASN A 116 -34.41 39.90 -30.29
C ASN A 116 -34.87 41.31 -29.79
N SER A 117 -33.84 42.03 -29.31
CA SER A 117 -33.69 43.50 -29.04
C SER A 117 -34.22 44.03 -27.69
N VAL A 118 -33.46 44.67 -26.78
CA VAL A 118 -32.42 45.74 -26.80
C VAL A 118 -33.00 47.16 -26.74
N THR A 119 -32.75 47.90 -25.65
CA THR A 119 -32.03 49.21 -25.63
C THR A 119 -31.87 49.81 -24.21
N ILE A 120 -30.61 50.11 -23.90
CA ILE A 120 -30.00 51.04 -22.91
C ILE A 120 -30.87 52.20 -22.37
N ASN A 121 -30.71 52.53 -21.08
CA ASN A 121 -30.43 53.93 -20.67
C ASN A 121 -29.73 54.06 -19.30
N THR A 122 -28.69 54.89 -19.28
CA THR A 122 -27.93 55.33 -18.08
C THR A 122 -28.45 56.67 -17.56
N LEU A 123 -28.10 57.06 -16.32
CA LEU A 123 -27.52 58.38 -15.97
C LEU A 123 -27.30 58.58 -14.44
N LEU A 124 -26.06 58.87 -14.08
CA LEU A 124 -25.54 59.81 -13.05
C LEU A 124 -26.34 60.16 -11.77
N ASN A 125 -25.70 60.02 -10.60
CA ASN A 125 -25.02 61.15 -9.90
C ASN A 125 -24.29 60.74 -8.59
N GLU A 126 -23.24 61.49 -8.25
CA GLU A 126 -22.58 61.57 -6.92
C GLU A 126 -23.04 62.89 -6.20
N PRO A 127 -22.39 63.46 -5.14
CA PRO A 127 -21.35 62.99 -4.21
C PRO A 127 -21.64 63.37 -2.70
N GLU A 128 -20.56 63.55 -1.90
CA GLU A 128 -20.38 64.11 -0.54
C GLU A 128 -20.10 63.04 0.56
N SER A 129 -18.91 62.91 1.17
CA SER A 129 -17.95 63.84 1.83
C SER A 129 -18.47 64.40 3.17
N ASN A 130 -17.84 64.17 4.34
CA ASN A 130 -16.65 64.86 4.90
C ASN A 130 -16.53 64.47 6.40
N ASN A 131 -15.47 64.73 7.20
CA ASN A 131 -14.01 64.87 7.03
C ASN A 131 -13.34 64.93 8.43
N GLY A 132 -12.00 64.94 8.54
CA GLY A 132 -11.26 65.17 9.79
C GLY A 132 -9.85 64.55 9.79
N THR A 133 -8.83 65.18 9.18
CA THR A 133 -7.86 66.12 9.82
C THR A 133 -6.89 65.44 10.81
N GLU A 134 -5.57 65.66 10.82
CA GLU A 134 -4.66 66.59 10.10
C GLU A 134 -3.20 65.97 10.20
N ASN A 135 -2.08 66.41 9.58
CA ASN A 135 -1.70 67.67 8.91
C ASN A 135 -0.38 67.55 8.06
N ILE A 136 0.02 68.62 7.34
CA ILE A 136 1.39 69.22 7.13
C ILE A 136 2.64 68.29 6.94
N GLU A 137 3.55 68.46 5.96
CA GLU A 137 3.78 69.51 4.94
C GLU A 137 4.76 69.10 3.78
N VAL A 138 4.79 69.88 2.69
CA VAL A 138 5.96 70.26 1.82
C VAL A 138 6.74 69.17 1.03
N GLU A 139 7.09 69.30 -0.27
CA GLU A 139 6.66 70.21 -1.35
C GLU A 139 6.94 69.64 -2.78
N ILE A 140 5.94 69.76 -3.67
CA ILE A 140 5.99 70.37 -5.03
C ILE A 140 7.01 69.87 -6.10
N ASN A 141 6.46 69.10 -7.09
CA ASN A 141 6.20 69.51 -8.50
C ASN A 141 7.40 69.85 -9.47
N PRO A 142 7.18 70.10 -10.80
CA PRO A 142 6.20 69.50 -11.75
C PRO A 142 6.69 69.31 -13.23
N HIS A 143 5.73 68.94 -14.10
CA HIS A 143 5.59 69.20 -15.57
C HIS A 143 5.97 68.05 -16.55
N ILE A 144 5.09 67.58 -17.46
CA ILE A 144 4.16 68.20 -18.47
C ILE A 144 4.95 68.65 -19.73
N ILE A 145 4.56 68.42 -21.00
CA ILE A 145 3.32 67.91 -21.68
C ILE A 145 3.60 66.55 -22.42
N SER A 146 2.86 65.94 -23.37
CA SER A 146 1.60 66.18 -24.14
C SER A 146 1.06 64.85 -24.77
N ASN A 147 -0.18 64.84 -25.27
CA ASN A 147 -0.71 63.84 -26.21
C ASN A 147 -0.43 64.25 -27.68
N GLU A 148 -0.32 63.30 -28.63
CA GLU A 148 -1.21 63.20 -29.82
C GLU A 148 -0.96 61.97 -30.74
N LYS A 149 -2.02 61.15 -30.89
CA LYS A 149 -2.67 60.68 -32.14
C LYS A 149 -1.90 60.19 -33.40
N ILE A 150 -2.46 59.08 -33.94
CA ILE A 150 -2.79 58.75 -35.35
C ILE A 150 -1.87 57.81 -36.19
N ALA A 151 -2.57 56.84 -36.83
CA ALA A 151 -2.30 56.09 -38.07
C ALA A 151 -1.32 54.90 -38.12
N GLU A 152 -1.63 54.05 -39.10
CA GLU A 152 -1.06 52.74 -39.46
C GLU A 152 0.08 52.86 -40.49
N ASP A 153 0.59 51.70 -40.92
CA ASP A 153 1.49 51.46 -42.06
C ASP A 153 2.87 52.14 -42.06
N ASP A 154 3.93 51.33 -41.95
CA ASP A 154 5.21 51.65 -42.58
C ASP A 154 5.91 50.39 -43.14
N GLN A 155 6.78 50.59 -44.13
CA GLN A 155 7.19 49.56 -45.06
C GLN A 155 8.57 48.95 -44.74
N LEU A 156 8.60 47.62 -44.87
CA LEU A 156 9.69 46.77 -45.35
C LEU A 156 10.98 47.50 -45.79
N TRP A 157 11.97 47.64 -44.88
CA TRP A 157 13.36 47.99 -45.22
C TRP A 157 14.34 46.88 -44.81
N THR A 158 15.00 46.28 -45.80
CA THR A 158 16.01 45.23 -45.61
C THR A 158 17.37 45.78 -45.20
N ILE A 159 18.07 45.10 -44.28
CA ILE A 159 19.50 45.32 -43.98
C ILE A 159 20.30 44.05 -44.34
N PRO A 160 21.51 44.12 -44.94
CA PRO A 160 22.04 43.01 -45.73
C PRO A 160 22.69 41.87 -44.93
N GLN A 161 22.59 40.65 -45.48
CA GLN A 161 23.37 39.50 -45.02
C GLN A 161 24.89 39.73 -45.24
N LYS A 162 25.70 39.63 -44.18
CA LYS A 162 27.11 39.25 -44.30
C LYS A 162 27.24 37.75 -44.08
N ARG A 163 28.04 37.08 -44.92
CA ARG A 163 28.23 35.62 -44.88
C ARG A 163 28.86 35.20 -43.55
N ARG A 164 28.28 34.18 -42.92
CA ARG A 164 28.78 33.50 -41.71
C ARG A 164 29.81 32.45 -42.11
N ILE A 165 30.75 32.12 -41.21
CA ILE A 165 31.65 30.97 -41.32
C ILE A 165 31.33 30.04 -40.15
N PRO A 166 31.00 28.75 -40.38
CA PRO A 166 30.75 27.78 -39.30
C PRO A 166 32.04 27.42 -38.55
N CYS A 167 31.91 26.99 -37.29
CA CYS A 167 33.04 26.66 -36.41
C CYS A 167 33.26 25.14 -36.36
N LYS A 168 33.82 24.59 -37.43
CA LYS A 168 34.28 23.20 -37.45
C LYS A 168 35.61 23.04 -36.69
N ASP A 169 35.83 21.83 -36.19
CA ASP A 169 37.11 21.28 -35.72
C ASP A 169 37.65 21.78 -34.35
N VAL A 170 36.82 21.69 -33.28
CA VAL A 170 37.28 21.77 -31.87
C VAL A 170 36.55 20.75 -30.97
N GLN A 171 36.61 19.45 -31.26
CA GLN A 171 35.90 18.40 -30.50
C GLN A 171 36.67 17.07 -30.38
N LYS A 172 36.44 16.35 -29.25
CA LYS A 172 36.89 14.97 -29.00
C LYS A 172 35.82 13.96 -29.45
N ASN A 173 36.19 12.68 -29.59
CA ASN A 173 35.38 11.67 -30.29
C ASN A 173 34.02 11.31 -29.63
N ASP A 174 33.86 11.44 -28.31
CA ASP A 174 32.76 10.80 -27.59
C ASP A 174 31.47 11.65 -27.47
N ILE A 175 31.47 12.87 -28.02
CA ILE A 175 30.33 13.81 -27.94
C ILE A 175 29.06 13.27 -28.62
N SER A 176 29.19 12.34 -29.57
CA SER A 176 28.04 11.74 -30.24
C SER A 176 27.12 10.94 -29.29
N GLU A 177 27.66 10.32 -28.24
CA GLU A 177 26.84 9.56 -27.28
C GLU A 177 26.09 10.52 -26.34
N LEU A 178 26.78 11.54 -25.83
CA LEU A 178 26.19 12.60 -25.01
C LEU A 178 25.06 13.34 -25.75
N LEU A 179 25.24 13.64 -27.04
CA LEU A 179 24.18 14.23 -27.87
C LEU A 179 22.96 13.31 -28.03
N GLN A 180 23.16 12.02 -28.31
CA GLN A 180 22.06 11.05 -28.41
C GLN A 180 21.31 10.89 -27.08
N LYS A 181 22.03 10.91 -25.95
CA LYS A 181 21.42 10.88 -24.61
C LYS A 181 20.55 12.12 -24.37
N ILE A 182 21.04 13.30 -24.73
CA ILE A 182 20.29 14.58 -24.61
C ILE A 182 19.07 14.58 -25.54
N ASP A 183 19.18 14.10 -26.78
CA ASP A 183 18.04 13.94 -27.68
C ASP A 183 16.94 13.06 -27.08
N ARG A 184 17.30 11.97 -26.39
CA ARG A 184 16.37 11.09 -25.68
C ARG A 184 15.71 11.80 -24.48
N ILE A 185 16.48 12.50 -23.64
CA ILE A 185 15.95 13.22 -22.47
C ILE A 185 14.92 14.28 -22.89
N PHE A 186 15.16 15.00 -24.01
CA PHE A 186 14.20 15.95 -24.61
C PHE A 186 12.93 15.30 -25.18
N ALA A 187 12.94 14.00 -25.48
CA ALA A 187 11.76 13.24 -25.91
C ALA A 187 11.00 12.61 -24.72
N GLU A 188 11.72 12.27 -23.65
CA GLU A 188 11.19 11.65 -22.43
C GLU A 188 10.65 12.68 -21.41
N ASN A 189 11.13 13.93 -21.44
CA ASN A 189 10.83 14.94 -20.40
C ASN A 189 10.45 16.31 -21.01
N LYS A 190 9.25 16.81 -20.68
CA LYS A 190 8.78 18.15 -21.10
C LYS A 190 9.45 19.31 -20.33
N LEU A 191 9.85 19.04 -19.08
CA LEU A 191 10.75 19.87 -18.27
C LEU A 191 11.96 19.01 -17.89
N LEU A 192 13.15 19.36 -18.39
CA LEU A 192 14.32 18.45 -18.38
C LEU A 192 14.85 18.14 -16.96
N GLY A 193 14.55 18.98 -15.97
CA GLY A 193 15.18 18.95 -14.66
C GLY A 193 14.83 17.79 -13.75
N ASN A 194 13.84 16.95 -14.09
CA ASN A 194 13.55 15.74 -13.32
C ASN A 194 14.52 14.60 -13.60
N TYR A 195 15.18 14.61 -14.77
CA TYR A 195 16.27 13.71 -15.12
C TYR A 195 17.60 14.26 -14.61
N ASP A 196 18.39 13.49 -13.86
CA ASP A 196 19.72 13.89 -13.39
C ASP A 196 20.86 13.23 -14.18
N PHE A 197 21.83 14.04 -14.61
CA PHE A 197 23.10 13.60 -15.20
C PHE A 197 24.09 13.21 -14.08
N THR A 198 25.02 12.29 -14.36
CA THR A 198 26.11 11.98 -13.41
C THR A 198 27.09 13.15 -13.33
N GLU A 199 27.92 13.23 -12.27
CA GLU A 199 28.91 14.30 -12.16
C GLU A 199 30.01 14.23 -13.25
N ASP A 200 30.30 13.03 -13.78
CA ASP A 200 31.18 12.86 -14.96
C ASP A 200 30.52 13.43 -16.23
N GLU A 201 29.22 13.17 -16.43
CA GLU A 201 28.45 13.73 -17.54
C GLU A 201 28.25 15.24 -17.41
N TYR A 202 28.02 15.75 -16.20
CA TYR A 202 27.97 17.19 -15.93
C TYR A 202 29.32 17.87 -16.20
N SER A 203 30.42 17.22 -15.83
CA SER A 203 31.77 17.69 -16.18
C SER A 203 31.98 17.74 -17.69
N ALA A 204 31.50 16.74 -18.43
CA ALA A 204 31.53 16.73 -19.90
C ALA A 204 30.61 17.78 -20.53
N LEU A 205 29.42 18.04 -19.95
CA LEU A 205 28.51 19.12 -20.35
C LEU A 205 29.17 20.49 -20.20
N LEU A 206 29.91 20.70 -19.10
CA LEU A 206 30.67 21.94 -18.85
C LEU A 206 31.89 22.07 -19.79
N GLU A 207 32.73 21.05 -19.97
CA GLU A 207 33.90 21.12 -20.86
C GLU A 207 33.47 21.48 -22.30
N ASN A 208 32.47 20.78 -22.83
CA ASN A 208 32.04 20.96 -24.22
C ASN A 208 31.36 22.31 -24.48
N VAL A 209 30.50 22.78 -23.57
CA VAL A 209 29.89 24.11 -23.72
C VAL A 209 30.90 25.23 -23.41
N GLY A 210 31.84 25.03 -22.48
CA GLY A 210 32.94 25.97 -22.23
C GLY A 210 33.85 26.19 -23.45
N LEU A 211 34.14 25.12 -24.21
CA LEU A 211 34.85 25.21 -25.49
C LEU A 211 34.06 26.02 -26.54
N LEU A 212 32.74 25.78 -26.66
CA LEU A 212 31.86 26.55 -27.55
C LEU A 212 31.81 28.03 -27.14
N CYS A 213 31.72 28.34 -25.85
CA CYS A 213 31.73 29.71 -25.31
C CYS A 213 33.06 30.42 -25.60
N SER A 214 34.19 29.73 -25.40
CA SER A 214 35.53 30.25 -25.69
C SER A 214 35.69 30.57 -27.19
N SER A 215 35.22 29.69 -28.08
CA SER A 215 35.18 29.93 -29.53
C SER A 215 34.31 31.15 -29.88
N LEU A 216 33.12 31.27 -29.28
CA LEU A 216 32.21 32.40 -29.50
C LEU A 216 32.86 33.74 -29.12
N LEU A 217 33.55 33.79 -27.98
CA LEU A 217 34.27 34.98 -27.52
C LEU A 217 35.46 35.34 -28.43
N SER A 218 36.31 34.37 -28.76
CA SER A 218 37.55 34.58 -29.52
C SER A 218 37.32 34.94 -30.99
N TYR A 219 36.34 34.30 -31.65
CA TYR A 219 36.14 34.42 -33.10
C TYR A 219 34.88 35.20 -33.49
N GLY A 220 33.97 35.48 -32.55
CA GLY A 220 32.71 36.18 -32.84
C GLY A 220 31.69 35.31 -33.59
N ASN A 221 31.78 33.99 -33.41
CA ASN A 221 30.89 32.99 -33.99
C ASN A 221 29.47 33.06 -33.38
N VAL A 222 28.57 32.20 -33.87
CA VAL A 222 27.25 31.91 -33.29
C VAL A 222 27.16 30.42 -33.04
N PHE A 223 26.50 29.99 -31.96
CA PHE A 223 26.31 28.56 -31.66
C PHE A 223 25.54 27.85 -32.78
N GLU A 224 26.11 26.75 -33.30
CA GLU A 224 25.48 25.96 -34.37
C GLU A 224 24.27 25.17 -33.83
N GLU A 225 23.25 25.04 -34.68
CA GLU A 225 21.93 24.50 -34.31
C GLU A 225 21.98 23.12 -33.63
N ASN A 226 22.86 22.24 -34.11
CA ASN A 226 23.03 20.88 -33.58
C ASN A 226 23.45 20.87 -32.10
N TYR A 227 24.04 21.95 -31.58
CA TYR A 227 24.45 22.06 -30.17
C TYR A 227 23.44 22.83 -29.31
N HIS A 228 22.31 23.30 -29.85
CA HIS A 228 21.34 24.10 -29.08
C HIS A 228 20.73 23.31 -27.92
N LYS A 229 20.37 22.03 -28.15
CA LYS A 229 19.91 21.13 -27.07
C LYS A 229 20.98 20.89 -26.01
N LEU A 230 22.23 20.67 -26.42
CA LEU A 230 23.39 20.51 -25.53
C LEU A 230 23.58 21.73 -24.63
N ILE A 231 23.64 22.92 -25.23
CA ILE A 231 23.80 24.18 -24.51
C ILE A 231 22.64 24.39 -23.52
N PHE A 232 21.40 24.12 -23.93
CA PHE A 232 20.24 24.26 -23.04
C PHE A 232 20.27 23.25 -21.88
N ALA A 233 20.61 21.98 -22.14
CA ALA A 233 20.78 20.97 -21.09
C ALA A 233 21.85 21.38 -20.06
N THR A 234 23.02 21.85 -20.52
CA THR A 234 24.07 22.37 -19.62
C THR A 234 23.60 23.58 -18.81
N LEU A 235 22.85 24.51 -19.42
CA LEU A 235 22.28 25.66 -18.70
C LEU A 235 21.24 25.24 -17.64
N VAL A 236 20.46 24.20 -17.90
CA VAL A 236 19.53 23.59 -16.93
C VAL A 236 20.29 22.88 -15.80
N GLU A 237 21.37 22.17 -16.10
CA GLU A 237 22.23 21.52 -15.08
C GLU A 237 22.97 22.52 -14.17
N ILE A 238 23.42 23.66 -14.72
CA ILE A 238 23.96 24.77 -13.91
C ILE A 238 22.83 25.38 -13.08
N ALA A 239 21.64 25.57 -13.66
CA ALA A 239 20.48 26.12 -12.95
C ALA A 239 20.01 25.25 -11.77
N LYS A 240 20.09 23.91 -11.87
CA LYS A 240 19.79 22.98 -10.76
C LYS A 240 20.63 23.20 -9.51
N ARG A 241 21.88 23.64 -9.68
CA ARG A 241 22.87 23.84 -8.61
C ARG A 241 22.89 25.29 -8.10
N TRP A 242 22.04 26.17 -8.65
CA TRP A 242 21.92 27.57 -8.26
C TRP A 242 21.21 27.72 -6.91
N LYS A 243 21.94 28.29 -5.93
CA LYS A 243 21.50 28.53 -4.54
C LYS A 243 21.21 27.27 -3.70
N ASP A 244 21.98 26.18 -3.89
CA ASP A 244 22.13 25.13 -2.85
C ASP A 244 23.01 25.58 -1.65
N PHE A 245 23.52 26.83 -1.67
CA PHE A 245 24.26 27.44 -0.55
C PHE A 245 23.41 28.52 0.16
N ASP A 246 23.16 28.33 1.45
CA ASP A 246 22.41 29.25 2.31
C ASP A 246 23.14 30.60 2.50
N ASN A 247 22.66 31.64 1.82
CA ASN A 247 22.89 33.04 2.21
C ASN A 247 21.54 33.77 2.25
N LYS A 248 21.24 34.42 3.37
CA LYS A 248 19.89 34.91 3.71
C LYS A 248 19.58 36.34 3.25
N ASP A 249 20.55 37.06 2.69
CA ASP A 249 20.38 38.36 2.08
C ASP A 249 20.82 38.33 0.61
N ASP A 250 19.91 38.71 -0.31
CA ASP A 250 20.21 39.31 -1.62
C ASP A 250 18.90 39.61 -2.37
N THR A 251 18.49 40.87 -2.44
CA THR A 251 17.28 41.32 -3.16
C THR A 251 17.47 41.47 -4.67
N GLU A 252 18.66 41.20 -5.21
CA GLU A 252 19.01 41.34 -6.64
C GLU A 252 19.07 39.99 -7.40
N GLU A 253 18.03 39.16 -7.31
CA GLU A 253 18.06 37.74 -7.69
C GLU A 253 18.42 37.35 -9.16
N ASN A 254 18.74 38.28 -10.08
CA ASN A 254 18.88 37.97 -11.52
C ASN A 254 20.19 38.42 -12.20
N SER A 255 20.91 39.42 -11.68
CA SER A 255 22.22 39.81 -12.24
C SER A 255 23.22 38.65 -12.07
N ARG A 256 23.45 38.28 -10.81
CA ARG A 256 24.48 37.30 -10.40
C ARG A 256 24.24 35.86 -10.89
N PHE A 257 23.06 35.53 -11.42
CA PHE A 257 22.80 34.20 -12.00
C PHE A 257 23.55 33.98 -13.33
N TRP A 258 23.57 35.00 -14.19
CA TRP A 258 24.28 34.89 -15.46
C TRP A 258 25.79 34.98 -15.25
N ASP A 259 26.24 35.74 -14.26
CA ASP A 259 27.63 35.75 -13.79
C ASP A 259 28.05 34.36 -13.27
N TYR A 260 27.18 33.67 -12.51
CA TYR A 260 27.38 32.29 -12.06
C TYR A 260 27.49 31.27 -13.23
N ILE A 261 26.67 31.41 -14.28
CA ILE A 261 26.83 30.63 -15.52
C ILE A 261 28.19 30.91 -16.19
N SER A 262 28.60 32.18 -16.27
CA SER A 262 29.90 32.58 -16.82
C SER A 262 31.04 31.92 -16.06
N LYS A 263 30.95 31.92 -14.73
CA LYS A 263 31.94 31.32 -13.83
C LYS A 263 32.04 29.80 -13.99
N HIS A 264 30.91 29.10 -14.15
CA HIS A 264 30.90 27.65 -14.33
C HIS A 264 31.32 27.18 -15.74
N LEU A 265 31.14 27.99 -16.79
CA LEU A 265 31.47 27.61 -18.17
C LEU A 265 32.85 28.08 -18.64
N ILE A 266 33.32 29.24 -18.21
CA ILE A 266 34.59 29.84 -18.67
C ILE A 266 35.44 30.45 -17.55
N ASN A 267 35.02 30.32 -16.28
CA ASN A 267 35.73 30.87 -15.12
C ASN A 267 35.94 32.41 -15.16
N GLU A 268 34.99 33.14 -15.79
CA GLU A 268 34.87 34.60 -15.68
C GLU A 268 33.87 34.97 -14.57
N ASP A 269 34.22 35.92 -13.69
CA ASP A 269 33.35 36.36 -12.57
C ASP A 269 32.13 37.20 -12.98
N TYR A 270 32.01 37.56 -14.27
CA TYR A 270 30.91 38.34 -14.84
C TYR A 270 30.47 37.77 -16.20
N ILE A 271 29.20 37.95 -16.57
CA ILE A 271 28.70 37.52 -17.88
C ILE A 271 29.12 38.49 -19.01
N ASN A 272 29.72 37.93 -20.07
CA ASN A 272 29.96 38.68 -21.30
C ASN A 272 28.64 38.93 -22.05
N GLN A 273 28.37 40.18 -22.46
CA GLN A 273 27.15 40.55 -23.19
C GLN A 273 26.93 39.71 -24.47
N LYS A 274 28.00 39.27 -25.15
CA LYS A 274 27.92 38.35 -26.30
C LYS A 274 27.40 36.97 -25.91
N LEU A 275 27.87 36.42 -24.79
CA LEU A 275 27.44 35.11 -24.28
C LEU A 275 25.99 35.17 -23.81
N TYR A 276 25.62 36.23 -23.08
CA TYR A 276 24.22 36.48 -22.71
C TYR A 276 23.30 36.50 -23.95
N GLN A 277 23.67 37.23 -25.00
CA GLN A 277 22.92 37.26 -26.26
C GLN A 277 22.87 35.88 -26.94
N ALA A 278 23.96 35.12 -26.94
CA ALA A 278 24.01 33.80 -27.56
C ALA A 278 23.18 32.73 -26.81
N PHE A 279 23.22 32.71 -25.47
CA PHE A 279 22.36 31.80 -24.68
C PHE A 279 20.88 32.16 -24.79
N THR A 280 20.54 33.45 -24.80
CA THR A 280 19.14 33.90 -24.92
C THR A 280 18.58 33.72 -26.34
N ASP A 281 19.43 33.74 -27.37
CA ASP A 281 19.06 33.30 -28.72
C ASP A 281 18.86 31.78 -28.80
N VAL A 282 19.75 30.94 -28.24
CA VAL A 282 19.56 29.47 -28.18
C VAL A 282 18.22 29.11 -27.54
N ILE A 283 17.90 29.68 -26.37
CA ILE A 283 16.60 29.48 -25.71
C ILE A 283 15.46 29.91 -26.66
N SER A 284 15.58 31.09 -27.29
CA SER A 284 14.56 31.59 -28.24
C SER A 284 14.37 30.70 -29.47
N GLN A 285 15.44 30.08 -29.99
CA GLN A 285 15.38 29.21 -31.17
C GLN A 285 14.74 27.85 -30.84
N LEU A 286 15.00 27.28 -29.66
CA LEU A 286 14.36 26.03 -29.22
C LEU A 286 12.85 26.20 -29.03
N GLY A 287 12.40 27.26 -28.36
CA GLY A 287 10.96 27.50 -28.17
C GLY A 287 10.22 27.90 -29.44
N ARG A 288 10.87 28.63 -30.38
CA ARG A 288 10.32 28.87 -31.74
C ARG A 288 10.08 27.59 -32.55
N LYS A 289 10.70 26.47 -32.15
CA LYS A 289 10.53 25.14 -32.74
C LYS A 289 9.66 24.23 -31.86
N HIS A 290 9.04 24.77 -30.80
CA HIS A 290 8.28 24.05 -29.79
C HIS A 290 9.04 22.87 -29.15
N LEU A 291 10.38 22.93 -29.13
CA LEU A 291 11.23 21.90 -28.52
C LEU A 291 11.36 22.03 -26.99
N ILE A 292 10.98 23.19 -26.44
CA ILE A 292 10.89 23.47 -25.01
C ILE A 292 9.72 24.43 -24.75
N PRO A 293 8.98 24.27 -23.64
CA PRO A 293 8.14 25.34 -23.08
C PRO A 293 8.99 26.55 -22.68
N ILE A 294 8.48 27.77 -22.91
CA ILE A 294 9.16 29.03 -22.57
C ILE A 294 8.22 29.93 -21.76
N VAL A 295 8.78 30.55 -20.71
CA VAL A 295 8.10 31.59 -19.94
C VAL A 295 8.10 32.88 -20.75
N LEU A 296 6.94 33.39 -21.16
CA LEU A 296 6.84 34.57 -22.03
C LEU A 296 6.94 35.91 -21.29
N THR A 297 6.61 35.95 -19.99
CA THR A 297 6.50 37.17 -19.19
C THR A 297 7.66 37.37 -18.20
N GLY A 298 7.83 38.59 -17.71
CA GLY A 298 8.85 38.93 -16.71
C GLY A 298 10.29 38.64 -17.18
N LYS A 299 11.07 37.95 -16.34
CA LYS A 299 12.50 37.63 -16.59
C LYS A 299 12.70 36.44 -17.55
N LYS A 300 11.86 36.34 -18.58
CA LYS A 300 11.79 35.36 -19.70
C LYS A 300 12.80 34.19 -19.62
N TYR A 301 14.06 34.45 -19.97
CA TYR A 301 15.12 33.43 -20.08
C TYR A 301 15.57 32.84 -18.74
N TYR A 302 15.71 33.66 -17.70
CA TYR A 302 16.02 33.19 -16.34
C TYR A 302 14.85 32.37 -15.79
N SER A 303 13.62 32.88 -15.92
CA SER A 303 12.41 32.14 -15.54
C SER A 303 12.31 30.78 -16.23
N THR A 304 12.62 30.73 -17.53
CA THR A 304 12.60 29.49 -18.32
C THR A 304 13.64 28.47 -17.82
N LEU A 305 14.87 28.89 -17.52
CA LEU A 305 15.88 27.98 -16.97
C LEU A 305 15.52 27.49 -15.57
N MET A 306 15.03 28.38 -14.69
CA MET A 306 14.57 28.01 -13.34
C MET A 306 13.37 27.05 -13.37
N MET A 307 12.45 27.24 -14.32
CA MET A 307 11.28 26.38 -14.54
C MET A 307 11.70 24.98 -14.99
N HIS A 308 12.55 24.89 -16.01
CA HIS A 308 13.07 23.61 -16.51
C HIS A 308 13.93 22.87 -15.50
N SER A 309 14.67 23.55 -14.63
CA SER A 309 15.54 22.92 -13.61
C SER A 309 14.84 22.61 -12.28
N PHE A 310 13.56 22.95 -12.12
CA PHE A 310 12.85 22.90 -10.83
C PHE A 310 13.60 23.65 -9.71
N ALA A 311 14.28 24.75 -10.05
CA ALA A 311 15.20 25.45 -9.16
C ALA A 311 14.64 26.78 -8.62
N PRO A 312 15.12 27.25 -7.44
CA PRO A 312 16.02 26.57 -6.50
C PRO A 312 15.30 25.49 -5.69
N LYS A 313 16.04 24.50 -5.18
CA LYS A 313 15.55 23.35 -4.39
C LYS A 313 14.55 23.72 -3.28
N ASN A 314 14.86 24.78 -2.52
CA ASN A 314 14.00 25.26 -1.43
C ASN A 314 12.60 25.72 -1.90
N SER A 315 12.43 26.08 -3.18
CA SER A 315 11.10 26.36 -3.76
C SER A 315 10.25 25.12 -3.93
N ILE A 316 10.87 23.96 -4.19
CA ILE A 316 10.18 22.67 -4.33
C ILE A 316 9.82 22.14 -2.95
N PHE A 317 10.73 22.23 -1.97
CA PHE A 317 10.43 21.89 -0.57
C PHE A 317 9.28 22.74 0.00
N SER A 318 9.24 24.04 -0.32
CA SER A 318 8.12 24.92 0.06
C SER A 318 6.79 24.50 -0.57
N PHE A 319 6.82 23.95 -1.79
CA PHE A 319 5.64 23.38 -2.43
C PHE A 319 5.24 22.02 -1.85
N TYR A 320 6.18 21.20 -1.39
CA TYR A 320 5.87 19.99 -0.64
C TYR A 320 5.28 20.31 0.74
N ASP A 321 5.74 21.36 1.43
CA ASP A 321 5.07 21.88 2.62
C ASP A 321 3.64 22.34 2.33
N LEU A 322 3.40 23.00 1.19
CA LEU A 322 2.04 23.37 0.74
C LEU A 322 1.19 22.12 0.46
N CYS A 323 1.69 21.16 -0.31
CA CYS A 323 0.97 19.91 -0.62
C CYS A 323 0.72 19.05 0.62
N TYR A 324 1.60 19.08 1.61
CA TYR A 324 1.39 18.44 2.91
C TYR A 324 0.36 19.18 3.75
N ASN A 325 0.35 20.51 3.75
CA ASN A 325 -0.70 21.26 4.42
C ASN A 325 -2.06 21.03 3.73
N ILE A 326 -2.12 20.86 2.40
CA ILE A 326 -3.32 20.41 1.68
C ILE A 326 -3.71 18.99 2.10
N PHE A 327 -2.78 18.04 2.08
CA PHE A 327 -2.98 16.67 2.54
C PHE A 327 -3.54 16.59 3.98
N LYS A 328 -3.09 17.49 4.85
CA LYS A 328 -3.45 17.60 6.27
C LYS A 328 -4.75 18.36 6.53
N ASN A 329 -4.86 19.57 6.03
CA ASN A 329 -5.93 20.53 6.36
C ASN A 329 -7.13 20.41 5.39
N ASP A 330 -6.88 20.22 4.09
CA ASP A 330 -7.92 20.02 3.09
C ASP A 330 -8.36 18.55 3.00
N LEU A 331 -7.43 17.61 2.85
CA LEU A 331 -7.71 16.19 2.59
C LEU A 331 -7.81 15.30 3.85
N ASP A 332 -7.51 15.83 5.04
CA ASP A 332 -7.70 15.12 6.32
C ASP A 332 -6.87 13.81 6.42
N PHE A 333 -5.57 13.92 6.09
CA PHE A 333 -4.56 12.86 6.14
C PHE A 333 -4.83 11.61 5.29
N GLY A 334 -5.26 11.79 4.04
CA GLY A 334 -5.29 10.71 3.06
C GLY A 334 -5.53 11.21 1.63
N PHE A 335 -5.12 10.44 0.63
CA PHE A 335 -5.36 10.73 -0.78
C PHE A 335 -5.50 9.40 -1.56
N THR A 336 -6.64 9.20 -2.23
CA THR A 336 -6.94 8.01 -3.06
C THR A 336 -7.29 8.40 -4.49
N ASN A 337 -7.49 7.41 -5.36
CA ASN A 337 -7.96 7.63 -6.74
C ASN A 337 -9.28 8.44 -6.80
N ASP A 338 -10.12 8.34 -5.76
CA ASP A 338 -11.39 9.08 -5.63
C ASP A 338 -11.18 10.59 -5.33
N ASP A 339 -10.00 10.98 -4.84
CA ASP A 339 -9.61 12.37 -4.57
C ASP A 339 -8.98 13.05 -5.82
N GLU A 340 -8.61 12.31 -6.87
CA GLU A 340 -7.79 12.81 -8.01
C GLU A 340 -8.41 13.99 -8.76
N TRP A 341 -9.74 14.03 -8.91
CA TRP A 341 -10.44 15.11 -9.61
C TRP A 341 -10.28 16.48 -8.92
N GLN A 342 -9.86 16.51 -7.66
CA GLN A 342 -9.53 17.75 -6.94
C GLN A 342 -8.20 18.36 -7.39
N CYS A 343 -7.30 17.60 -8.00
CA CYS A 343 -5.97 18.09 -8.38
C CYS A 343 -6.03 19.23 -9.40
N GLU A 344 -7.02 19.27 -10.29
CA GLU A 344 -7.26 20.39 -11.20
C GLU A 344 -7.69 21.67 -10.45
N ARG A 345 -8.53 21.53 -9.42
CA ARG A 345 -8.94 22.64 -8.55
C ARG A 345 -7.78 23.14 -7.69
N PHE A 346 -6.97 22.24 -7.12
CA PHE A 346 -5.76 22.60 -6.38
C PHE A 346 -4.74 23.30 -7.29
N ALA A 347 -4.51 22.82 -8.52
CA ALA A 347 -3.64 23.48 -9.49
C ALA A 347 -4.15 24.88 -9.86
N SER A 348 -5.45 25.01 -10.11
CA SER A 348 -6.09 26.29 -10.44
C SER A 348 -5.93 27.31 -9.31
N GLU A 349 -6.19 26.93 -8.06
CA GLU A 349 -6.00 27.83 -6.91
C GLU A 349 -4.54 28.17 -6.69
N ILE A 350 -3.61 27.20 -6.71
CA ILE A 350 -2.18 27.47 -6.57
C ILE A 350 -1.69 28.41 -7.68
N ALA A 351 -2.13 28.21 -8.92
CA ALA A 351 -1.86 29.12 -10.03
C ALA A 351 -2.44 30.52 -9.77
N ASN A 352 -3.69 30.64 -9.30
CA ASN A 352 -4.32 31.93 -8.97
C ASN A 352 -3.56 32.70 -7.87
N PHE A 353 -3.15 32.04 -6.79
CA PHE A 353 -2.35 32.63 -5.71
C PHE A 353 -0.95 33.05 -6.21
N LEU A 354 -0.31 32.22 -7.02
CA LEU A 354 0.98 32.53 -7.64
C LEU A 354 0.86 33.59 -8.75
N GLY A 355 -0.31 33.77 -9.37
CA GLY A 355 -0.54 34.73 -10.43
C GLY A 355 -0.60 36.16 -9.90
N HIS A 356 -1.57 36.44 -9.04
CA HIS A 356 -1.96 37.82 -8.73
C HIS A 356 -1.05 38.57 -7.75
N GLY A 357 -0.21 37.87 -6.99
CA GLY A 357 0.52 38.46 -5.86
C GLY A 357 -0.40 38.72 -4.65
N TYR A 358 0.20 39.00 -3.49
CA TYR A 358 -0.58 39.11 -2.26
C TYR A 358 -1.43 40.38 -2.22
N ARG A 359 -2.69 40.20 -1.85
CA ARG A 359 -3.66 41.25 -1.55
C ARG A 359 -4.15 41.02 -0.12
N GLU A 360 -3.87 41.97 0.77
CA GLU A 360 -4.11 41.85 2.22
C GLU A 360 -5.61 41.66 2.55
N ASP A 361 -6.49 42.04 1.63
CA ASP A 361 -7.94 41.84 1.67
C ASP A 361 -8.40 40.37 1.57
N LYS A 362 -7.58 39.42 1.09
CA LYS A 362 -7.94 37.99 1.07
C LYS A 362 -7.61 37.29 2.39
N LYS A 363 -8.63 36.96 3.18
CA LYS A 363 -8.57 36.24 4.48
C LYS A 363 -8.02 34.79 4.45
N VAL A 364 -7.34 34.35 3.40
CA VAL A 364 -6.84 32.96 3.29
C VAL A 364 -5.48 32.85 3.99
N THR A 365 -5.43 32.21 5.15
CA THR A 365 -4.17 31.88 5.82
C THR A 365 -3.56 30.61 5.22
N ILE A 366 -3.07 30.71 3.97
CA ILE A 366 -2.16 29.70 3.44
C ILE A 366 -0.84 29.80 4.21
N GLY A 367 -0.20 28.66 4.48
CA GLY A 367 1.09 28.60 5.15
C GLY A 367 2.15 29.50 4.53
N SER A 368 3.12 29.92 5.35
CA SER A 368 4.21 30.83 4.96
C SER A 368 5.10 30.31 3.82
N SER A 369 4.95 29.04 3.42
CA SER A 369 5.66 28.41 2.33
C SER A 369 5.33 28.97 0.93
N VAL A 370 4.12 29.48 0.67
CA VAL A 370 3.78 30.06 -0.66
C VAL A 370 4.67 31.27 -0.99
N TYR A 371 5.02 32.09 0.00
CA TYR A 371 5.94 33.22 -0.17
C TYR A 371 7.38 32.79 -0.48
N SER A 372 7.72 31.53 -0.17
CA SER A 372 9.01 30.91 -0.49
C SER A 372 9.02 30.22 -1.86
N ILE A 373 7.89 30.12 -2.56
CA ILE A 373 7.83 29.62 -3.94
C ILE A 373 8.46 30.66 -4.88
N LYS A 374 9.53 30.25 -5.56
CA LYS A 374 10.36 31.11 -6.42
C LYS A 374 9.96 31.00 -7.90
N ILE A 375 10.61 31.84 -8.72
CA ILE A 375 10.23 32.08 -10.11
C ILE A 375 10.17 30.82 -10.99
N GLY A 376 10.96 29.78 -10.72
CA GLY A 376 10.94 28.54 -11.50
C GLY A 376 9.59 27.83 -11.41
N LEU A 377 9.23 27.36 -10.22
CA LEU A 377 7.94 26.70 -9.97
C LEU A 377 6.76 27.65 -10.21
N ARG A 378 6.89 28.94 -9.85
CA ARG A 378 5.88 29.96 -10.17
C ARG A 378 5.62 30.09 -11.67
N SER A 379 6.63 29.87 -12.52
CA SER A 379 6.45 29.89 -13.97
C SER A 379 5.92 28.57 -14.54
N PHE A 380 6.15 27.44 -13.85
CA PHE A 380 5.52 26.15 -14.20
C PHE A 380 4.01 26.24 -13.98
N ALA A 381 3.56 26.66 -12.80
CA ALA A 381 2.16 26.79 -12.43
C ALA A 381 1.36 27.83 -13.26
N LEU A 382 2.05 28.78 -13.92
CA LEU A 382 1.45 29.88 -14.68
C LEU A 382 1.61 29.76 -16.20
N ASN A 383 2.06 28.61 -16.70
CA ASN A 383 2.26 28.39 -18.13
C ASN A 383 1.14 27.51 -18.70
N GLU A 384 0.36 28.07 -19.62
CA GLU A 384 -0.80 27.44 -20.26
C GLU A 384 -0.42 26.11 -20.95
N ASP A 385 0.75 26.04 -21.60
CA ASP A 385 1.27 24.82 -22.25
C ASP A 385 1.60 23.69 -21.24
N LEU A 386 1.65 23.99 -19.94
CA LEU A 386 2.14 23.12 -18.86
C LEU A 386 1.13 22.89 -17.73
N PHE A 387 -0.07 23.46 -17.81
CA PHE A 387 -1.02 23.40 -16.69
C PHE A 387 -1.44 21.96 -16.34
N ILE A 388 -1.63 21.09 -17.34
CA ILE A 388 -1.96 19.68 -17.13
C ILE A 388 -0.80 18.92 -16.45
N ASP A 389 0.44 19.19 -16.87
CA ASP A 389 1.63 18.59 -16.25
C ASP A 389 1.81 19.09 -14.80
N PHE A 390 1.32 20.29 -14.48
CA PHE A 390 1.29 20.83 -13.11
C PHE A 390 0.19 20.18 -12.26
N VAL A 391 -0.98 19.86 -12.84
CA VAL A 391 -2.01 19.01 -12.21
C VAL A 391 -1.45 17.63 -11.88
N GLU A 392 -0.77 17.00 -12.84
CA GLU A 392 -0.11 15.69 -12.65
C GLU A 392 0.98 15.76 -11.59
N PHE A 393 1.81 16.81 -11.57
CA PHE A 393 2.81 17.02 -10.53
C PHE A 393 2.21 17.19 -9.12
N ILE A 394 1.05 17.83 -8.98
CA ILE A 394 0.31 17.91 -7.71
C ILE A 394 -0.25 16.54 -7.31
N LYS A 395 -0.87 15.80 -8.24
CA LYS A 395 -1.39 14.44 -8.02
C LYS A 395 -0.28 13.51 -7.53
N ASP A 396 0.84 13.46 -8.24
CA ASP A 396 2.00 12.65 -7.88
C ASP A 396 2.56 13.06 -6.52
N THR A 397 2.69 14.37 -6.26
CA THR A 397 3.18 14.88 -4.96
C THR A 397 2.28 14.42 -3.81
N LEU A 398 0.95 14.53 -3.95
CA LEU A 398 -0.01 14.08 -2.94
C LEU A 398 0.02 12.55 -2.75
N PHE A 399 0.15 11.78 -3.82
CA PHE A 399 0.24 10.32 -3.76
C PHE A 399 1.54 9.84 -3.06
N HIS A 400 2.68 10.48 -3.36
CA HIS A 400 3.94 10.21 -2.68
C HIS A 400 3.91 10.66 -1.19
N ILE A 401 3.27 11.80 -0.86
CA ILE A 401 3.04 12.21 0.55
C ILE A 401 2.17 11.18 1.28
N ASN A 402 1.08 10.70 0.66
CA ASN A 402 0.20 9.67 1.22
C ASN A 402 0.99 8.40 1.56
N LYS A 403 1.81 7.91 0.62
CA LYS A 403 2.71 6.76 0.85
C LYS A 403 3.68 6.98 2.00
N LEU A 404 4.34 8.14 2.05
CA LEU A 404 5.31 8.49 3.10
C LEU A 404 4.64 8.59 4.48
N PHE A 405 3.42 9.11 4.56
CA PHE A 405 2.61 9.16 5.78
C PHE A 405 2.23 7.77 6.29
N TYR A 406 1.85 6.85 5.39
CA TYR A 406 1.56 5.46 5.71
C TYR A 406 2.80 4.54 5.81
N LYS A 407 4.01 5.09 5.61
CA LYS A 407 5.32 4.40 5.67
C LYS A 407 5.53 3.34 4.58
N GLU A 408 4.95 3.55 3.40
CA GLU A 408 5.28 2.82 2.18
C GLU A 408 6.60 3.31 1.55
N PRO A 409 7.35 2.44 0.87
CA PRO A 409 8.56 2.84 0.15
C PRO A 409 8.25 3.60 -1.15
N ILE A 410 9.19 4.44 -1.57
CA ILE A 410 9.21 5.15 -2.85
C ILE A 410 10.52 4.84 -3.55
N ASN A 411 10.47 4.66 -4.87
CA ASN A 411 11.67 4.55 -5.70
C ASN A 411 12.25 5.96 -5.94
N GLU A 412 13.48 6.23 -5.48
CA GLU A 412 14.15 7.53 -5.65
C GLU A 412 14.79 7.67 -7.06
N ASP A 413 14.08 7.23 -8.12
CA ASP A 413 14.56 7.11 -9.52
C ASP A 413 14.67 8.43 -10.31
N THR A 414 14.16 9.52 -9.74
CA THR A 414 13.97 10.83 -10.39
C THR A 414 14.19 11.94 -9.38
N ARG A 415 14.68 13.11 -9.82
CA ARG A 415 15.10 14.20 -8.93
C ARG A 415 13.99 14.64 -7.97
N LEU A 416 12.75 14.71 -8.46
CA LEU A 416 11.59 15.10 -7.64
C LEU A 416 11.19 14.02 -6.61
N LYS A 417 11.33 12.73 -6.92
CA LYS A 417 11.10 11.65 -5.93
C LYS A 417 12.19 11.61 -4.86
N HIS A 418 13.46 11.82 -5.24
CA HIS A 418 14.55 11.99 -4.27
C HIS A 418 14.27 13.20 -3.35
N TYR A 419 13.91 14.35 -3.93
CA TYR A 419 13.57 15.57 -3.19
C TYR A 419 12.38 15.39 -2.22
N ILE A 420 11.30 14.68 -2.60
CA ILE A 420 10.16 14.53 -1.70
C ILE A 420 10.46 13.59 -0.52
N VAL A 421 11.29 12.57 -0.74
CA VAL A 421 11.71 11.67 0.34
C VAL A 421 12.73 12.38 1.26
N GLU A 422 13.63 13.21 0.73
CA GLU A 422 14.52 14.07 1.52
C GLU A 422 13.74 15.10 2.36
N TRP A 423 12.81 15.82 1.75
CA TRP A 423 11.93 16.75 2.46
C TRP A 423 11.12 16.03 3.56
N TRP A 424 10.59 14.84 3.31
CA TRP A 424 9.83 14.08 4.32
C TRP A 424 10.70 13.62 5.49
N LYS A 425 11.94 13.19 5.25
CA LYS A 425 12.92 12.89 6.31
C LYS A 425 13.04 14.11 7.25
N ASN A 426 13.33 15.29 6.71
CA ASN A 426 13.45 16.56 7.46
C ASN A 426 12.12 16.98 8.15
N LYS A 427 10.98 16.77 7.49
CA LYS A 427 9.64 17.13 7.99
C LYS A 427 9.20 16.26 9.18
N SER A 428 9.44 14.96 9.09
CA SER A 428 9.05 13.99 10.13
C SER A 428 9.83 14.16 11.43
N GLU A 429 11.12 14.53 11.34
CA GLU A 429 11.96 14.85 12.49
C GLU A 429 11.52 16.15 13.18
N SER A 430 11.11 17.16 12.41
CA SER A 430 10.75 18.50 12.92
C SER A 430 9.35 18.60 13.52
N GLU A 431 8.31 18.03 12.89
CA GLU A 431 6.94 18.08 13.43
C GLU A 431 6.69 17.08 14.58
N LYS A 432 7.63 16.15 14.85
CA LYS A 432 7.41 14.98 15.73
C LYS A 432 6.07 14.30 15.41
N VAL A 433 5.89 13.85 14.16
CA VAL A 433 4.67 13.17 13.70
C VAL A 433 4.49 11.85 14.45
N SER A 434 3.88 11.95 15.63
CA SER A 434 3.75 10.87 16.60
C SER A 434 2.84 9.80 16.05
N GLY A 435 3.27 8.54 16.14
CA GLY A 435 2.43 7.37 15.88
C GLY A 435 1.40 7.17 16.99
N ASP A 436 0.57 8.19 17.26
CA ASP A 436 -0.53 8.09 18.20
C ASP A 436 -1.56 7.11 17.63
N THR A 437 -1.74 6.00 18.34
CA THR A 437 -2.54 4.86 17.88
C THR A 437 -4.04 5.11 18.01
N ASN A 438 -4.45 6.22 18.63
CA ASN A 438 -5.83 6.73 18.64
C ASN A 438 -6.21 7.39 17.29
N ARG A 439 -5.94 6.69 16.18
CA ARG A 439 -6.33 7.09 14.82
C ARG A 439 -7.86 7.07 14.71
N LYS A 440 -8.52 8.21 14.98
CA LYS A 440 -9.93 8.39 14.60
C LYS A 440 -10.08 8.03 13.11
N ARG A 441 -10.95 7.08 12.81
CA ARG A 441 -11.10 6.52 11.45
C ARG A 441 -11.60 7.61 10.49
N ARG A 442 -10.74 8.02 9.54
CA ARG A 442 -11.02 9.03 8.52
C ARG A 442 -12.28 8.63 7.72
N VAL A 443 -13.25 9.53 7.65
CA VAL A 443 -14.28 9.52 6.60
C VAL A 443 -13.89 10.62 5.61
N PRO A 444 -13.75 10.32 4.30
CA PRO A 444 -13.39 11.33 3.31
C PRO A 444 -14.34 12.54 3.31
N THR A 445 -13.79 13.71 2.99
CA THR A 445 -14.58 14.94 2.84
C THR A 445 -15.25 14.94 1.46
N VAL A 446 -16.57 14.75 1.42
CA VAL A 446 -17.35 14.36 0.23
C VAL A 446 -17.67 15.53 -0.72
N SER A 447 -17.97 15.20 -1.98
CA SER A 447 -18.58 16.13 -2.93
C SER A 447 -20.05 16.42 -2.56
N LYS A 448 -20.68 17.34 -3.28
CA LYS A 448 -22.12 17.65 -3.13
C LYS A 448 -23.04 16.54 -3.67
N GLY A 449 -22.53 15.64 -4.53
CA GLY A 449 -23.28 14.46 -5.00
C GLY A 449 -23.27 13.30 -4.00
N ASP A 450 -22.20 13.17 -3.21
CA ASP A 450 -21.95 12.01 -2.34
C ASP A 450 -22.31 12.27 -0.86
N ILE A 451 -23.06 13.34 -0.59
CA ILE A 451 -23.55 13.66 0.75
C ILE A 451 -24.54 12.56 1.16
N VAL A 452 -24.18 11.77 2.17
CA VAL A 452 -25.08 10.81 2.80
C VAL A 452 -24.90 10.89 4.31
N ALA A 453 -25.94 11.34 5.01
CA ALA A 453 -26.04 11.20 6.46
C ALA A 453 -26.25 9.72 6.81
N LYS A 454 -25.54 9.21 7.83
CA LYS A 454 -25.56 7.79 8.22
C LYS A 454 -25.61 7.64 9.72
N TYR A 455 -26.18 6.55 10.21
CA TYR A 455 -26.06 6.21 11.63
C TYR A 455 -24.71 5.54 11.91
N ILE A 456 -24.03 5.97 12.97
CA ILE A 456 -22.83 5.32 13.51
C ILE A 456 -23.02 5.05 15.01
N ARG A 457 -22.36 4.00 15.52
CA ARG A 457 -22.23 3.75 16.96
C ARG A 457 -20.80 4.05 17.38
N ASP A 458 -20.62 4.94 18.35
CA ASP A 458 -19.35 5.12 19.07
C ASP A 458 -19.54 4.67 20.51
N ASP A 459 -18.88 3.56 20.86
CA ASP A 459 -19.13 2.74 22.05
C ASP A 459 -20.63 2.62 22.45
N SER A 460 -21.03 3.28 23.54
CA SER A 460 -22.33 3.14 24.20
C SER A 460 -23.36 4.16 23.72
N SER A 461 -23.01 4.97 22.73
CA SER A 461 -23.85 6.02 22.14
C SER A 461 -24.02 5.82 20.62
N VAL A 462 -25.13 6.33 20.10
CA VAL A 462 -25.43 6.33 18.66
C VAL A 462 -25.52 7.77 18.17
N PHE A 463 -24.94 8.03 17.00
CA PHE A 463 -24.88 9.35 16.39
C PHE A 463 -25.40 9.31 14.97
N ILE A 464 -26.07 10.38 14.55
CA ILE A 464 -26.17 10.74 13.14
C ILE A 464 -24.84 11.38 12.76
N TYR A 465 -24.11 10.74 11.85
CA TYR A 465 -22.91 11.28 11.25
C TYR A 465 -23.24 11.96 9.92
N ILE A 466 -22.83 13.21 9.79
CA ILE A 466 -22.82 13.97 8.55
C ILE A 466 -21.35 14.21 8.20
N PRO A 467 -20.87 13.77 7.02
CA PRO A 467 -19.48 13.97 6.63
C PRO A 467 -19.13 15.46 6.49
N SER A 468 -17.83 15.74 6.46
CA SER A 468 -17.36 17.02 5.94
C SER A 468 -17.71 17.11 4.44
N ILE A 469 -18.23 18.24 3.96
CA ILE A 469 -18.75 18.46 2.59
C ILE A 469 -17.94 19.59 1.95
N ARG A 470 -17.44 19.41 0.72
CA ARG A 470 -16.75 20.47 -0.05
C ARG A 470 -17.70 21.60 -0.44
N LEU A 471 -17.26 22.85 -0.28
CA LEU A 471 -17.99 24.04 -0.72
C LEU A 471 -17.28 24.69 -1.92
N ASP A 472 -18.03 25.43 -2.73
CA ASP A 472 -17.52 26.04 -3.97
C ASP A 472 -17.31 27.56 -3.86
N ASP A 473 -17.84 28.17 -2.81
CA ASP A 473 -17.60 29.55 -2.40
C ASP A 473 -17.24 29.55 -0.91
N ASP A 474 -16.16 30.24 -0.54
CA ASP A 474 -15.70 30.39 0.85
C ASP A 474 -16.69 31.16 1.73
N ASN A 475 -17.63 31.89 1.10
CA ASN A 475 -18.72 32.60 1.76
C ASN A 475 -20.01 31.78 1.86
N SER A 476 -20.03 30.52 1.40
CA SER A 476 -21.21 29.65 1.45
C SER A 476 -21.70 29.44 2.88
N ILE A 477 -22.85 30.04 3.21
CA ILE A 477 -23.55 29.78 4.46
C ILE A 477 -24.25 28.44 4.33
N VAL A 478 -23.73 27.43 5.02
CA VAL A 478 -24.32 26.09 5.09
C VAL A 478 -25.14 25.95 6.36
N SER A 479 -26.42 25.65 6.22
CA SER A 479 -27.32 25.38 7.34
C SER A 479 -27.76 23.92 7.36
N LEU A 480 -27.60 23.29 8.52
CA LEU A 480 -28.20 22.01 8.84
C LEU A 480 -29.58 22.26 9.46
N LYS A 481 -30.59 21.56 8.97
CA LYS A 481 -31.87 21.36 9.64
C LYS A 481 -32.08 19.88 9.93
N VAL A 482 -32.46 19.59 11.16
CA VAL A 482 -32.88 18.25 11.59
C VAL A 482 -34.35 18.35 11.99
N PHE A 483 -35.17 17.55 11.32
CA PHE A 483 -36.59 17.38 11.64
C PHE A 483 -36.81 16.02 12.28
N VAL A 484 -37.74 15.95 13.23
CA VAL A 484 -38.23 14.71 13.84
C VAL A 484 -39.75 14.73 13.75
N ASN A 485 -40.35 13.68 13.17
CA ASN A 485 -41.79 13.64 12.86
C ASN A 485 -42.29 14.85 12.02
N GLY A 486 -41.41 15.47 11.22
CA GLY A 486 -41.69 16.67 10.46
C GLY A 486 -41.54 18.00 11.23
N GLU A 487 -41.42 17.98 12.57
CA GLU A 487 -41.11 19.17 13.36
C GLU A 487 -39.61 19.48 13.37
N GLN A 488 -39.24 20.75 13.16
CA GLN A 488 -37.84 21.17 13.04
C GLN A 488 -37.16 21.34 14.42
N ILE A 489 -36.70 20.22 15.00
CA ILE A 489 -36.07 20.18 16.33
C ILE A 489 -34.73 20.95 16.39
N ARG A 490 -33.93 20.93 15.32
CA ARG A 490 -32.63 21.62 15.26
C ARG A 490 -32.46 22.37 13.93
N SER A 491 -31.93 23.59 14.01
CA SER A 491 -31.52 24.39 12.86
C SER A 491 -30.28 25.17 13.25
N GLU A 492 -29.14 24.87 12.64
CA GLU A 492 -27.86 25.51 12.95
C GLU A 492 -27.01 25.73 11.70
N GLU A 493 -26.13 26.72 11.76
CA GLU A 493 -25.11 26.92 10.73
C GLU A 493 -23.99 25.90 10.94
N ILE A 494 -23.68 25.13 9.89
CA ILE A 494 -22.58 24.17 9.91
C ILE A 494 -21.27 24.97 9.82
N LYS A 495 -20.58 25.06 10.95
CA LYS A 495 -19.26 25.69 11.03
C LYS A 495 -18.33 25.07 9.99
N THR A 496 -17.74 25.92 9.15
CA THR A 496 -16.77 25.49 8.15
C THR A 496 -15.41 25.14 8.78
N LYS A 497 -14.67 24.26 8.12
CA LYS A 497 -13.21 24.16 8.20
C LYS A 497 -12.65 24.76 6.90
N ARG A 498 -11.77 25.75 7.01
CA ARG A 498 -10.94 26.21 5.89
C ARG A 498 -9.64 25.42 5.94
N GLY A 499 -9.31 24.69 4.87
CA GLY A 499 -7.98 24.14 4.69
C GLY A 499 -7.02 25.19 4.12
N GLU A 500 -6.04 24.78 3.32
CA GLU A 500 -5.20 25.74 2.61
C GLU A 500 -5.91 26.29 1.37
N LEU A 501 -6.57 25.42 0.60
CA LEU A 501 -7.14 25.75 -0.72
C LEU A 501 -8.65 25.57 -0.86
N VAL A 502 -9.29 24.75 -0.02
CA VAL A 502 -10.75 24.55 -0.07
C VAL A 502 -11.41 24.72 1.29
N VAL A 503 -12.56 25.38 1.28
CA VAL A 503 -13.48 25.36 2.42
C VAL A 503 -14.35 24.11 2.34
N ALA A 504 -14.52 23.46 3.48
CA ALA A 504 -15.48 22.38 3.68
C ALA A 504 -16.33 22.67 4.92
N THR A 505 -17.47 22.00 5.07
CA THR A 505 -18.10 21.89 6.39
C THR A 505 -17.19 21.09 7.34
N LYS A 506 -17.28 21.36 8.65
CA LYS A 506 -16.88 20.36 9.63
C LYS A 506 -17.88 19.20 9.61
N GLN A 507 -17.38 17.98 9.87
CA GLN A 507 -18.27 16.86 10.15
C GLN A 507 -19.15 17.18 11.36
N ILE A 508 -20.37 16.66 11.36
CA ILE A 508 -21.29 16.77 12.49
C ILE A 508 -21.62 15.38 12.99
N GLU A 509 -21.40 15.17 14.29
CA GLU A 509 -21.88 14.02 15.06
C GLU A 509 -23.01 14.53 15.97
N LEU A 510 -24.25 14.07 15.74
CA LEU A 510 -25.40 14.41 16.59
C LEU A 510 -25.85 13.17 17.38
N GLU A 511 -25.77 13.24 18.70
CA GLU A 511 -26.20 12.16 19.59
C GLU A 511 -27.73 11.93 19.42
N LEU A 512 -28.10 10.67 19.23
CA LEU A 512 -29.43 10.29 18.74
C LEU A 512 -30.51 10.34 19.83
N ASN A 513 -30.15 10.11 21.09
CA ASN A 513 -31.08 10.18 22.22
C ASN A 513 -31.48 11.62 22.54
N ASP A 514 -30.57 12.58 22.43
CA ASP A 514 -30.86 14.01 22.57
C ASP A 514 -31.78 14.51 21.45
N LEU A 515 -31.58 14.06 20.20
CA LEU A 515 -32.48 14.37 19.09
C LEU A 515 -33.89 13.75 19.25
N LEU A 516 -33.97 12.50 19.69
CA LEU A 516 -35.23 11.75 19.85
C LEU A 516 -35.81 11.84 21.26
N LYS A 517 -35.40 12.82 22.06
CA LYS A 517 -35.76 12.95 23.48
C LYS A 517 -37.27 13.04 23.75
N TYR A 518 -38.02 13.60 22.81
CA TYR A 518 -39.48 13.77 22.86
C TYR A 518 -40.19 13.11 21.67
N SER A 519 -39.55 12.13 21.02
CA SER A 519 -40.14 11.31 19.95
C SER A 519 -40.05 9.84 20.33
N ASP A 520 -41.15 9.12 20.11
CA ASP A 520 -41.22 7.67 20.33
C ASP A 520 -40.78 6.87 19.09
N ALA A 521 -40.64 7.53 17.92
CA ALA A 521 -40.19 6.93 16.66
C ALA A 521 -38.86 7.52 16.15
N ILE A 522 -38.07 6.72 15.43
CA ILE A 522 -36.80 7.11 14.78
C ILE A 522 -37.11 7.70 13.39
N ASN A 523 -37.97 8.73 13.37
CA ASN A 523 -38.45 9.37 12.16
C ASN A 523 -37.72 10.71 11.93
N LEU A 524 -36.49 10.61 11.40
CA LEU A 524 -35.58 11.74 11.20
C LEU A 524 -35.47 12.15 9.74
N ARG A 525 -35.34 13.45 9.52
CA ARG A 525 -34.92 14.05 8.24
C ARG A 525 -33.77 15.02 8.47
N VAL A 526 -32.72 14.90 7.66
CA VAL A 526 -31.61 15.86 7.58
C VAL A 526 -31.71 16.60 6.26
N GLU A 527 -31.88 17.92 6.33
CA GLU A 527 -31.87 18.83 5.20
C GLU A 527 -30.67 19.78 5.35
N ILE A 528 -29.82 19.86 4.33
CA ILE A 528 -28.64 20.72 4.30
C ILE A 528 -28.80 21.70 3.14
N LYS A 529 -28.74 23.00 3.46
CA LYS A 529 -28.81 24.08 2.47
C LYS A 529 -27.52 24.87 2.44
N GLU A 530 -27.04 25.17 1.23
CA GLU A 530 -25.96 26.10 0.94
C GLU A 530 -26.60 27.35 0.30
N ASN A 531 -26.40 28.53 0.87
CA ASN A 531 -26.94 29.80 0.34
C ASN A 531 -28.45 29.70 -0.01
N HIS A 532 -29.22 29.11 0.92
CA HIS A 532 -30.65 28.77 0.82
C HIS A 532 -31.04 27.65 -0.19
N LYS A 533 -30.15 27.21 -1.08
CA LYS A 533 -30.37 26.08 -1.99
C LYS A 533 -30.16 24.75 -1.26
N ILE A 534 -31.13 23.83 -1.31
CA ILE A 534 -31.02 22.50 -0.71
C ILE A 534 -30.04 21.64 -1.52
N ILE A 535 -28.87 21.35 -0.94
CA ILE A 535 -27.81 20.51 -1.54
C ILE A 535 -27.96 19.04 -1.15
N PHE A 536 -28.40 18.75 0.08
CA PHE A 536 -28.76 17.40 0.53
C PHE A 536 -30.08 17.43 1.29
N ASP A 537 -30.86 16.35 1.16
CA ASP A 537 -32.13 16.16 1.84
C ASP A 537 -32.42 14.66 1.87
N SER A 538 -32.38 14.07 3.07
CA SER A 538 -32.48 12.60 3.24
C SER A 538 -33.75 11.99 2.67
N GLU A 539 -34.85 12.77 2.56
CA GLU A 539 -36.12 12.30 2.01
C GLU A 539 -36.16 12.23 0.47
N ARG A 540 -35.16 12.78 -0.25
CA ARG A 540 -35.16 12.79 -1.73
C ARG A 540 -34.91 11.44 -2.39
N ASN A 541 -34.31 10.50 -1.66
CA ASN A 541 -33.98 9.15 -2.15
C ASN A 541 -34.06 8.20 -0.94
N LYS A 542 -34.74 7.04 -1.04
CA LYS A 542 -34.93 6.19 0.14
C LYS A 542 -33.61 5.55 0.60
N ALA A 543 -32.62 5.38 -0.28
CA ALA A 543 -31.26 4.97 0.07
C ALA A 543 -30.51 6.00 0.95
N THR A 544 -30.94 7.26 0.95
CA THR A 544 -30.43 8.32 1.86
C THR A 544 -31.36 8.62 3.04
N SER A 545 -32.50 7.92 3.14
CA SER A 545 -33.49 8.16 4.20
C SER A 545 -32.92 7.84 5.56
N LEU A 546 -33.28 8.64 6.56
CA LEU A 546 -32.98 8.43 7.97
C LEU A 546 -34.19 7.90 8.75
N HIS A 547 -35.35 7.72 8.11
CA HIS A 547 -36.50 7.07 8.74
C HIS A 547 -36.16 5.60 9.05
N ARG A 548 -36.38 5.20 10.30
CA ARG A 548 -36.13 3.84 10.80
C ARG A 548 -37.22 3.44 11.80
N GLU A 549 -37.42 2.14 11.87
CA GLU A 549 -38.15 1.50 12.98
C GLU A 549 -37.17 1.12 14.10
N PHE A 550 -36.09 0.43 13.72
CA PHE A 550 -34.89 0.21 14.54
C PHE A 550 -33.65 0.31 13.65
N ILE A 551 -32.51 0.68 14.26
CA ILE A 551 -31.19 0.68 13.60
C ILE A 551 -30.42 -0.55 14.10
N LEU A 552 -29.72 -1.24 13.19
CA LEU A 552 -28.87 -2.38 13.49
C LEU A 552 -27.42 -2.00 13.18
N PHE A 553 -26.46 -2.42 14.01
CA PHE A 553 -25.03 -2.15 13.83
C PHE A 553 -24.18 -3.41 13.94
N GLU A 554 -23.20 -3.55 13.07
CA GLU A 554 -22.08 -4.49 13.22
C GLU A 554 -20.80 -3.69 13.48
N GLY A 555 -20.23 -3.87 14.67
CA GLY A 555 -19.17 -2.96 15.16
C GLY A 555 -19.70 -1.53 15.31
N GLU A 556 -19.18 -0.61 14.51
CA GLU A 556 -19.53 0.84 14.53
C GLU A 556 -20.52 1.24 13.41
N LYS A 557 -20.73 0.38 12.40
CA LYS A 557 -21.42 0.73 11.15
C LYS A 557 -22.86 0.23 11.12
N GLU A 558 -23.77 1.06 10.61
CA GLU A 558 -25.16 0.67 10.32
C GLU A 558 -25.22 -0.49 9.31
N VAL A 559 -26.04 -1.49 9.63
CA VAL A 559 -26.36 -2.64 8.78
C VAL A 559 -27.73 -2.42 8.15
N LEU A 560 -27.75 -2.22 6.84
CA LEU A 560 -28.98 -2.06 6.04
C LEU A 560 -29.55 -3.39 5.55
N SER A 561 -28.77 -4.49 5.57
CA SER A 561 -29.22 -5.81 5.14
C SER A 561 -30.32 -6.37 6.05
N GLN A 562 -31.36 -6.94 5.44
CA GLN A 562 -32.43 -7.68 6.13
C GLN A 562 -32.03 -9.12 6.48
N ILE A 563 -30.88 -9.61 6.01
CA ILE A 563 -30.41 -10.98 6.21
C ILE A 563 -28.96 -10.93 6.69
N ASN A 564 -28.72 -11.40 7.91
CA ASN A 564 -27.43 -11.33 8.58
C ASN A 564 -27.03 -12.67 9.20
N LYS A 565 -25.74 -12.89 9.46
CA LYS A 565 -25.24 -14.09 10.15
C LYS A 565 -25.60 -14.02 11.65
N PRO A 566 -25.54 -15.12 12.42
CA PRO A 566 -25.46 -15.08 13.88
C PRO A 566 -24.11 -14.49 14.30
N ASN A 567 -24.10 -13.25 14.80
CA ASN A 567 -22.91 -12.52 15.25
C ASN A 567 -23.33 -11.51 16.35
N ASN A 568 -22.39 -10.83 16.99
CA ASN A 568 -22.69 -9.74 17.92
C ASN A 568 -23.14 -8.48 17.17
N TYR A 569 -24.41 -8.08 17.32
CA TYR A 569 -24.93 -6.81 16.78
C TYR A 569 -25.41 -5.90 17.90
N PHE A 570 -25.49 -4.60 17.60
CA PHE A 570 -26.14 -3.62 18.47
C PHE A 570 -27.42 -3.12 17.80
N VAL A 571 -28.50 -3.00 18.56
CA VAL A 571 -29.81 -2.50 18.13
C VAL A 571 -30.08 -1.19 18.83
N TYR A 572 -30.34 -0.13 18.06
CA TYR A 572 -30.94 1.07 18.60
C TYR A 572 -32.46 1.03 18.35
N SER A 573 -33.25 1.04 19.43
CA SER A 573 -34.70 1.17 19.37
C SER A 573 -35.22 2.07 20.48
N LYS A 574 -36.18 2.92 20.14
CA LYS A 574 -36.83 3.86 21.07
C LYS A 574 -37.81 3.18 22.02
N ASP A 575 -38.44 2.11 21.55
CA ASP A 575 -39.16 1.12 22.33
C ASP A 575 -38.71 -0.26 21.82
N ILE A 576 -38.10 -1.07 22.69
CA ILE A 576 -37.61 -2.41 22.34
C ILE A 576 -38.70 -3.48 22.57
N ASP A 577 -39.67 -3.19 23.45
CA ASP A 577 -40.73 -4.10 23.85
C ASP A 577 -41.93 -4.03 22.88
N ALA A 578 -42.07 -2.92 22.14
CA ALA A 578 -43.02 -2.76 21.04
C ALA A 578 -42.63 -3.51 19.74
N LEU A 579 -41.41 -4.04 19.64
CA LEU A 579 -40.98 -4.82 18.48
C LEU A 579 -41.64 -6.21 18.48
N LYS A 580 -42.25 -6.60 17.35
CA LYS A 580 -42.95 -7.88 17.16
C LYS A 580 -42.06 -9.11 17.38
N SER A 581 -40.75 -8.97 17.19
CA SER A 581 -39.76 -10.00 17.48
C SER A 581 -38.43 -9.37 17.87
N VAL A 582 -37.81 -9.89 18.93
CA VAL A 582 -36.42 -9.60 19.32
C VAL A 582 -35.67 -10.91 19.59
N PRO A 583 -34.34 -10.92 19.41
CA PRO A 583 -33.47 -12.05 19.81
C PRO A 583 -33.58 -12.41 21.30
N ASN A 584 -33.37 -13.70 21.64
CA ASN A 584 -33.49 -14.17 23.03
C ASN A 584 -32.35 -13.67 23.93
N GLU A 585 -31.16 -13.45 23.39
CA GLU A 585 -30.02 -12.90 24.13
C GLU A 585 -29.85 -11.42 23.83
N LEU A 586 -30.57 -10.60 24.60
CA LEU A 586 -30.58 -9.14 24.52
C LEU A 586 -30.10 -8.55 25.86
N THR A 587 -29.15 -7.62 25.81
CA THR A 587 -28.63 -6.91 26.98
C THR A 587 -28.56 -5.40 26.73
N THR A 588 -28.99 -4.59 27.69
CA THR A 588 -28.87 -3.13 27.60
C THR A 588 -27.39 -2.74 27.63
N TYR A 589 -26.91 -2.06 26.58
CA TYR A 589 -25.53 -1.62 26.43
C TYR A 589 -25.39 -0.10 26.65
N GLY A 590 -26.42 0.67 26.27
CA GLY A 590 -26.50 2.12 26.46
C GLY A 590 -27.96 2.60 26.42
N THR A 591 -28.16 3.91 26.44
CA THR A 591 -29.51 4.51 26.37
C THR A 591 -30.14 4.20 25.01
N ASN A 592 -31.27 3.49 25.03
CA ASN A 592 -31.99 2.99 23.84
C ASN A 592 -31.14 2.09 22.92
N LEU A 593 -30.01 1.58 23.43
CA LEU A 593 -29.02 0.79 22.70
C LEU A 593 -28.81 -0.57 23.39
N TYR A 594 -29.12 -1.63 22.67
CA TYR A 594 -29.14 -3.00 23.18
C TYR A 594 -28.15 -3.85 22.39
N ASN A 595 -27.24 -4.54 23.06
CA ASN A 595 -26.40 -5.54 22.40
C ASN A 595 -27.18 -6.86 22.32
N ILE A 596 -27.15 -7.49 21.15
CA ILE A 596 -27.84 -8.74 20.88
C ILE A 596 -26.86 -9.81 20.40
N TYR A 597 -27.08 -11.04 20.85
CA TYR A 597 -26.43 -12.25 20.35
C TYR A 597 -27.47 -13.15 19.66
N PRO A 598 -28.02 -12.72 18.51
CA PRO A 598 -29.06 -13.45 17.81
C PRO A 598 -28.58 -14.82 17.33
N LYS A 599 -29.43 -15.82 17.55
CA LYS A 599 -29.18 -17.20 17.14
C LYS A 599 -29.77 -17.51 15.77
N ALA A 600 -29.30 -18.63 15.21
CA ALA A 600 -29.83 -19.25 14.01
C ALA A 600 -31.37 -19.31 13.97
N GLY A 601 -31.99 -18.52 13.08
CA GLY A 601 -33.44 -18.49 12.89
C GLY A 601 -34.21 -17.57 13.84
N GLU A 602 -33.51 -16.76 14.66
CA GLU A 602 -34.13 -15.63 15.36
C GLU A 602 -34.29 -14.43 14.40
N SER A 603 -35.21 -13.53 14.72
CA SER A 603 -35.42 -12.29 13.97
C SER A 603 -35.54 -11.08 14.89
N LEU A 604 -35.25 -9.92 14.33
CA LEU A 604 -35.56 -8.61 14.89
C LEU A 604 -36.59 -7.97 13.94
N SER A 605 -37.83 -7.80 14.38
CA SER A 605 -38.91 -7.25 13.55
C SER A 605 -39.81 -6.29 14.31
N GLY A 606 -40.21 -5.21 13.64
CA GLY A 606 -41.27 -4.33 14.09
C GLY A 606 -42.51 -4.43 13.19
N GLU A 607 -43.18 -3.32 12.98
CA GLU A 607 -44.33 -3.21 12.09
C GLU A 607 -43.96 -3.30 10.61
N ILE A 608 -42.90 -2.60 10.19
CA ILE A 608 -42.57 -2.38 8.76
C ILE A 608 -41.23 -2.98 8.32
N LYS A 609 -40.28 -3.17 9.24
CA LYS A 609 -38.93 -3.71 9.00
C LYS A 609 -38.75 -5.04 9.71
N GLN A 610 -38.17 -6.01 9.01
CA GLN A 610 -37.72 -7.29 9.59
C GLN A 610 -36.27 -7.54 9.20
N VAL A 611 -35.49 -8.07 10.15
CA VAL A 611 -34.16 -8.61 9.94
C VAL A 611 -34.14 -10.05 10.44
N PHE A 612 -33.66 -10.97 9.62
CA PHE A 612 -33.46 -12.37 9.95
C PHE A 612 -31.99 -12.65 10.25
N PHE A 613 -31.72 -13.37 11.33
CA PHE A 613 -30.37 -13.86 11.67
C PHE A 613 -30.27 -15.32 11.26
N VAL A 614 -29.88 -15.53 10.01
CA VAL A 614 -29.78 -16.86 9.41
C VAL A 614 -28.35 -17.35 9.50
N ASP A 615 -28.18 -18.43 10.26
CA ASP A 615 -27.02 -19.27 10.15
C ASP A 615 -26.92 -19.79 8.71
N LYS A 616 -25.75 -19.70 8.06
CA LYS A 616 -25.63 -20.23 6.69
C LYS A 616 -25.77 -21.75 6.66
N THR A 617 -25.78 -22.42 7.81
CA THR A 617 -26.40 -23.73 8.00
C THR A 617 -27.94 -23.69 7.96
N LYS A 618 -28.53 -23.12 6.89
CA LYS A 618 -29.99 -23.19 6.58
C LYS A 618 -30.55 -24.63 6.48
N THR A 619 -29.68 -25.65 6.58
CA THR A 619 -30.02 -27.07 6.76
C THR A 619 -30.48 -27.45 8.18
N ALA A 620 -30.15 -26.68 9.24
CA ALA A 620 -30.41 -27.04 10.64
C ALA A 620 -31.81 -26.63 11.18
N SER A 621 -32.49 -25.71 10.49
CA SER A 621 -33.82 -25.19 10.84
C SER A 621 -34.98 -25.85 10.07
N ILE A 622 -34.66 -26.61 9.01
CA ILE A 622 -35.64 -27.40 8.23
C ILE A 622 -36.45 -28.28 9.19
N GLY A 623 -37.78 -28.11 9.20
CA GLY A 623 -38.69 -28.85 10.09
C GLY A 623 -39.21 -28.09 11.32
N LYS A 624 -38.67 -26.90 11.67
CA LYS A 624 -39.01 -26.21 12.94
C LYS A 624 -39.83 -24.93 12.80
N THR A 625 -39.60 -24.15 11.75
CA THR A 625 -40.32 -22.89 11.48
C THR A 625 -40.67 -22.78 9.99
N PRO A 626 -41.72 -22.02 9.62
CA PRO A 626 -41.96 -21.66 8.23
C PRO A 626 -40.81 -20.86 7.62
N CYS A 627 -40.41 -21.21 6.39
CA CYS A 627 -39.36 -20.51 5.65
C CYS A 627 -39.49 -20.74 4.14
N LEU A 628 -38.96 -19.81 3.34
CA LEU A 628 -38.76 -20.01 1.90
C LEU A 628 -37.37 -20.62 1.64
N ILE A 629 -37.29 -21.51 0.65
CA ILE A 629 -36.05 -22.15 0.20
C ILE A 629 -35.94 -22.11 -1.33
N GLY A 630 -34.70 -22.13 -1.82
CA GLY A 630 -34.37 -22.06 -3.26
C GLY A 630 -33.76 -20.73 -3.72
N GLU A 631 -33.42 -19.85 -2.78
CA GLU A 631 -32.66 -18.62 -3.04
C GLU A 631 -31.28 -18.91 -3.65
N VAL A 632 -30.76 -17.98 -4.45
CA VAL A 632 -29.36 -17.95 -4.88
C VAL A 632 -28.55 -17.28 -3.78
N GLN A 633 -27.66 -18.02 -3.13
CA GLN A 633 -26.90 -17.49 -1.99
C GLN A 633 -25.94 -16.36 -2.38
N ASN A 634 -25.78 -15.40 -1.46
CA ASN A 634 -24.90 -14.22 -1.59
C ASN A 634 -25.28 -13.28 -2.76
N VAL A 635 -26.53 -13.34 -3.24
CA VAL A 635 -27.02 -12.59 -4.40
C VAL A 635 -28.34 -11.89 -4.06
N GLU A 636 -28.36 -10.58 -4.26
CA GLU A 636 -29.52 -9.70 -4.11
C GLU A 636 -29.75 -8.96 -5.43
N TRP A 637 -30.99 -8.62 -5.77
CA TRP A 637 -31.29 -7.77 -6.93
C TRP A 637 -32.05 -6.52 -6.48
N PHE A 638 -31.74 -5.39 -7.11
CA PHE A 638 -32.24 -4.07 -6.74
C PHE A 638 -32.83 -3.34 -7.95
N PHE A 639 -34.04 -2.80 -7.80
CA PHE A 639 -34.61 -1.83 -8.72
C PHE A 639 -35.35 -0.76 -7.91
N ASP A 640 -35.04 0.50 -8.19
CA ASP A 640 -35.33 1.64 -7.31
C ASP A 640 -34.98 1.33 -5.84
N ASP A 641 -35.99 1.21 -4.98
CA ASP A 641 -35.84 0.91 -3.55
C ASP A 641 -36.26 -0.53 -3.19
N ILE A 642 -36.56 -1.37 -4.18
CA ILE A 642 -37.01 -2.75 -4.00
C ILE A 642 -35.79 -3.67 -4.03
N SER A 643 -35.39 -4.15 -2.85
CA SER A 643 -34.43 -5.24 -2.71
C SER A 643 -35.15 -6.58 -2.77
N CYS A 644 -34.72 -7.47 -3.65
CA CYS A 644 -35.28 -8.78 -3.87
C CYS A 644 -34.25 -9.88 -3.56
N MET A 645 -34.66 -10.90 -2.78
CA MET A 645 -34.02 -12.21 -2.85
C MET A 645 -34.12 -12.76 -4.27
N VAL A 646 -33.05 -13.34 -4.79
CA VAL A 646 -33.02 -13.85 -6.17
C VAL A 646 -33.22 -15.36 -6.19
N TYR A 647 -34.14 -15.86 -7.01
CA TYR A 647 -34.46 -17.28 -7.13
C TYR A 647 -34.29 -17.75 -8.58
N SER A 648 -33.40 -18.71 -8.83
CA SER A 648 -33.07 -19.17 -10.20
C SER A 648 -34.04 -20.19 -10.81
N GLY A 649 -35.07 -20.65 -10.08
CA GLY A 649 -36.04 -21.58 -10.66
C GLY A 649 -37.06 -22.21 -9.74
N GLY A 650 -36.81 -22.29 -8.43
CA GLY A 650 -37.74 -22.93 -7.49
C GLY A 650 -37.96 -22.12 -6.23
N VAL A 651 -39.03 -21.31 -6.20
CA VAL A 651 -39.54 -20.75 -4.94
C VAL A 651 -40.40 -21.80 -4.25
N LYS A 652 -40.02 -22.17 -3.02
CA LYS A 652 -40.67 -23.22 -2.23
C LYS A 652 -40.87 -22.75 -0.80
N LEU A 653 -42.11 -22.74 -0.33
CA LEU A 653 -42.45 -22.46 1.07
C LEU A 653 -42.54 -23.78 1.85
N LEU A 654 -41.73 -23.92 2.90
CA LEU A 654 -41.82 -25.01 3.87
C LEU A 654 -42.66 -24.59 5.06
N ILE A 655 -43.53 -25.48 5.54
CA ILE A 655 -44.31 -25.32 6.78
C ILE A 655 -44.16 -26.59 7.63
N PRO A 656 -43.78 -26.50 8.92
CA PRO A 656 -43.76 -27.66 9.82
C PRO A 656 -45.13 -28.35 9.93
N GLU A 657 -45.18 -29.69 9.90
CA GLU A 657 -46.45 -30.45 9.83
C GLU A 657 -47.39 -30.26 11.04
N ASN A 658 -46.83 -29.85 12.19
CA ASN A 658 -47.58 -29.51 13.40
C ASN A 658 -48.29 -28.14 13.31
N THR A 659 -48.13 -27.39 12.22
CA THR A 659 -48.75 -26.07 12.03
C THR A 659 -50.15 -26.19 11.42
N ASN A 660 -51.13 -25.49 12.00
CA ASN A 660 -52.51 -25.48 11.53
C ASN A 660 -52.67 -24.71 10.21
N LEU A 661 -52.59 -25.40 9.08
CA LEU A 661 -52.77 -24.81 7.73
C LEU A 661 -54.10 -24.05 7.54
N LYS A 662 -55.14 -24.33 8.35
CA LYS A 662 -56.41 -23.58 8.27
C LYS A 662 -56.34 -22.19 8.88
N ALA A 663 -55.40 -21.97 9.79
CA ALA A 663 -55.14 -20.68 10.40
C ALA A 663 -54.04 -19.88 9.67
N LEU A 664 -53.55 -20.35 8.51
CA LEU A 664 -52.53 -19.68 7.72
C LEU A 664 -53.10 -19.10 6.42
N GLU A 665 -52.69 -17.88 6.12
CA GLU A 665 -52.97 -17.16 4.88
C GLU A 665 -51.65 -16.73 4.25
N LEU A 666 -51.48 -17.04 2.96
CA LEU A 666 -50.37 -16.58 2.14
C LEU A 666 -50.85 -15.42 1.29
N ARG A 667 -50.27 -14.24 1.42
CA ARG A 667 -50.51 -13.11 0.54
C ARG A 667 -49.35 -12.99 -0.45
N ILE A 668 -49.68 -12.80 -1.72
CA ILE A 668 -48.72 -12.60 -2.80
C ILE A 668 -49.19 -11.37 -3.59
N ASP A 669 -48.45 -10.27 -3.51
CA ASP A 669 -48.84 -8.94 -4.03
C ASP A 669 -50.31 -8.60 -3.67
N ASP A 670 -50.58 -8.51 -2.36
CA ASP A 670 -51.89 -8.35 -1.70
C ASP A 670 -52.98 -9.41 -2.00
N LYS A 671 -52.76 -10.38 -2.90
CA LYS A 671 -53.73 -11.45 -3.17
C LYS A 671 -53.66 -12.51 -2.08
N ALA A 672 -54.72 -12.62 -1.28
CA ALA A 672 -54.85 -13.61 -0.23
C ALA A 672 -55.20 -15.02 -0.76
N HIS A 673 -54.39 -16.00 -0.37
CA HIS A 673 -54.58 -17.44 -0.62
C HIS A 673 -54.59 -18.18 0.72
N LYS A 674 -55.67 -18.90 1.06
CA LYS A 674 -55.68 -19.69 2.30
C LYS A 674 -54.78 -20.90 2.12
N LEU A 675 -53.84 -21.12 3.05
CA LEU A 675 -52.75 -22.07 2.81
C LEU A 675 -53.23 -23.54 2.74
N HIS A 676 -54.35 -23.87 3.38
CA HIS A 676 -55.00 -25.19 3.27
C HIS A 676 -55.83 -25.42 1.99
N GLU A 677 -56.06 -24.37 1.19
CA GLU A 677 -56.74 -24.45 -0.12
C GLU A 677 -55.72 -24.60 -1.27
N LEU A 678 -54.44 -24.37 -0.98
CA LEU A 678 -53.31 -24.60 -1.88
C LEU A 678 -52.88 -26.09 -1.85
N GLY A 679 -52.51 -26.62 -3.02
CA GLY A 679 -51.90 -27.94 -3.13
C GLY A 679 -50.49 -27.98 -2.53
N PHE A 680 -50.19 -29.03 -1.75
CA PHE A 680 -48.90 -29.25 -1.11
C PHE A 680 -48.45 -30.70 -1.17
N GLU A 681 -47.15 -30.90 -1.10
CA GLU A 681 -46.53 -32.20 -0.89
C GLU A 681 -46.19 -32.38 0.61
N ARG A 682 -46.05 -33.63 1.07
CA ARG A 682 -45.45 -33.95 2.36
C ARG A 682 -44.08 -34.55 2.13
N ILE A 683 -43.08 -34.10 2.89
CA ILE A 683 -41.71 -34.61 2.84
C ILE A 683 -41.34 -35.25 4.18
N GLU A 684 -40.49 -36.27 4.13
CA GLU A 684 -40.11 -37.13 5.27
C GLU A 684 -39.48 -36.36 6.45
N SER A 685 -39.05 -35.11 6.23
CA SER A 685 -38.57 -34.17 7.25
C SER A 685 -39.67 -33.55 8.13
N GLY A 686 -40.94 -33.98 8.00
CA GLY A 686 -42.06 -33.45 8.80
C GLY A 686 -42.51 -32.05 8.38
N CYS A 687 -42.48 -31.76 7.08
CA CYS A 687 -42.99 -30.50 6.52
C CYS A 687 -44.05 -30.73 5.42
N TYR A 688 -45.00 -29.79 5.36
CA TYR A 688 -45.73 -29.47 4.14
C TYR A 688 -44.84 -28.61 3.23
N HIS A 689 -44.84 -28.90 1.94
CA HIS A 689 -44.02 -28.25 0.91
C HIS A 689 -44.93 -27.65 -0.17
N PHE A 690 -44.88 -26.32 -0.31
CA PHE A 690 -45.68 -25.55 -1.26
C PHE A 690 -44.76 -24.98 -2.36
N GLY A 691 -44.81 -25.55 -3.57
CA GLY A 691 -44.00 -25.13 -4.71
C GLY A 691 -44.56 -23.89 -5.40
N LEU A 692 -44.53 -22.72 -4.74
CA LEU A 692 -45.25 -21.51 -5.14
C LEU A 692 -45.07 -21.11 -6.62
N LYS A 693 -43.85 -21.24 -7.17
CA LYS A 693 -43.60 -21.01 -8.60
C LYS A 693 -44.27 -22.05 -9.51
N VAL A 694 -44.17 -23.34 -9.16
CA VAL A 694 -44.78 -24.46 -9.91
C VAL A 694 -46.31 -24.35 -9.94
N MET A 695 -46.89 -23.72 -8.91
CA MET A 695 -48.32 -23.42 -8.81
C MET A 695 -48.77 -22.20 -9.64
N GLY A 696 -47.85 -21.52 -10.34
CA GLY A 696 -48.15 -20.33 -11.15
C GLY A 696 -48.50 -19.09 -10.33
N LEU A 697 -48.17 -19.07 -9.04
CA LEU A 697 -48.53 -17.97 -8.13
C LEU A 697 -47.54 -16.80 -8.16
N ILE A 698 -46.33 -17.01 -8.70
CA ILE A 698 -45.24 -16.03 -8.71
C ILE A 698 -44.82 -15.76 -10.17
N PRO A 699 -44.82 -14.49 -10.63
CA PRO A 699 -44.34 -14.11 -11.96
C PRO A 699 -42.82 -14.29 -12.10
N GLU A 700 -42.36 -14.49 -13.32
CA GLU A 700 -40.94 -14.48 -13.65
C GLU A 700 -40.48 -13.05 -13.98
N ASN A 701 -39.21 -12.73 -13.68
CA ASN A 701 -38.54 -11.46 -13.94
C ASN A 701 -39.26 -10.21 -13.40
N ASN A 702 -40.15 -10.37 -12.42
CA ASN A 702 -40.84 -9.28 -11.72
C ASN A 702 -40.61 -9.42 -10.21
N PRO A 703 -40.48 -8.32 -9.46
CA PRO A 703 -40.56 -8.34 -8.00
C PRO A 703 -41.90 -8.91 -7.52
N THR A 704 -41.89 -9.58 -6.38
CA THR A 704 -43.08 -10.15 -5.75
C THR A 704 -42.91 -10.13 -4.24
N GLU A 705 -43.87 -9.56 -3.51
CA GLU A 705 -43.91 -9.63 -2.04
C GLU A 705 -44.68 -10.88 -1.59
N ILE A 706 -44.12 -11.62 -0.65
CA ILE A 706 -44.75 -12.80 -0.03
C ILE A 706 -44.88 -12.58 1.48
N ILE A 707 -46.11 -12.67 1.98
CA ILE A 707 -46.43 -12.56 3.41
C ILE A 707 -47.16 -13.82 3.85
N LEU A 708 -46.64 -14.52 4.87
CA LEU A 708 -47.33 -15.61 5.55
C LEU A 708 -47.92 -15.09 6.86
N TYR A 709 -49.24 -14.93 6.91
CA TYR A 709 -49.98 -14.50 8.10
C TYR A 709 -50.61 -15.68 8.85
N SER A 710 -50.72 -15.57 10.18
CA SER A 710 -51.36 -16.56 11.04
C SER A 710 -52.48 -15.97 11.88
N TYR A 711 -53.70 -16.43 11.65
CA TYR A 711 -54.88 -16.08 12.45
C TYR A 711 -54.88 -16.71 13.86
N GLU A 712 -54.20 -17.84 14.06
CA GLU A 712 -54.13 -18.52 15.37
C GLU A 712 -53.10 -17.87 16.30
N LYS A 713 -52.14 -17.11 15.75
CA LYS A 713 -51.14 -16.34 16.49
C LYS A 713 -51.28 -14.82 16.32
N GLU A 714 -52.28 -14.39 15.55
CA GLU A 714 -52.56 -13.02 15.09
C GLU A 714 -51.35 -12.25 14.50
N LEU A 715 -50.33 -12.95 14.00
CA LEU A 715 -49.05 -12.38 13.56
C LEU A 715 -48.59 -12.87 12.18
N THR A 716 -47.77 -12.04 11.52
CA THR A 716 -46.99 -12.43 10.34
C THR A 716 -45.84 -13.33 10.76
N ILE A 717 -45.79 -14.55 10.22
CA ILE A 717 -44.70 -15.51 10.47
C ILE A 717 -43.51 -15.23 9.53
N LEU A 718 -43.79 -14.86 8.28
CA LEU A 718 -42.78 -14.62 7.24
C LEU A 718 -43.19 -13.43 6.39
N ARG A 719 -42.22 -12.57 6.04
CA ARG A 719 -42.36 -11.53 5.02
C ARG A 719 -41.04 -11.41 4.27
N GLU A 720 -41.07 -11.65 2.97
CA GLU A 720 -39.91 -11.60 2.07
C GLU A 720 -40.33 -11.02 0.72
N THR A 721 -39.45 -10.24 0.10
CA THR A 721 -39.61 -9.76 -1.29
C THR A 721 -38.59 -10.48 -2.17
N LEU A 722 -39.04 -11.02 -3.30
CA LEU A 722 -38.20 -11.83 -4.19
C LEU A 722 -38.39 -11.52 -5.67
N ILE A 723 -37.48 -12.02 -6.50
CA ILE A 723 -37.57 -12.02 -7.96
C ILE A 723 -37.13 -13.39 -8.50
N VAL A 724 -37.88 -13.92 -9.46
CA VAL A 724 -37.61 -15.24 -10.05
C VAL A 724 -37.00 -15.09 -11.43
N MET A 725 -35.72 -15.42 -11.56
CA MET A 725 -34.96 -15.33 -12.82
C MET A 725 -34.63 -16.74 -13.33
N PRO A 726 -35.50 -17.38 -14.16
CA PRO A 726 -35.39 -18.81 -14.51
C PRO A 726 -34.10 -19.20 -15.23
N ASN A 727 -33.48 -18.25 -15.94
CA ASN A 727 -32.28 -18.48 -16.73
C ASN A 727 -31.00 -18.03 -16.01
N LEU A 728 -31.11 -17.49 -14.79
CA LEU A 728 -29.96 -16.95 -14.06
C LEU A 728 -29.07 -18.08 -13.53
N LYS A 729 -27.84 -18.11 -14.01
CA LYS A 729 -26.75 -18.90 -13.44
C LYS A 729 -25.56 -17.97 -13.16
N ILE A 730 -24.96 -18.11 -11.99
CA ILE A 730 -23.80 -17.32 -11.56
C ILE A 730 -22.65 -18.29 -11.32
N GLN A 731 -21.53 -18.08 -11.99
CA GLN A 731 -20.36 -18.95 -11.91
C GLN A 731 -19.09 -18.12 -11.68
N PHE A 732 -18.61 -18.15 -10.44
CA PHE A 732 -17.25 -17.72 -10.09
C PHE A 732 -16.22 -18.70 -10.68
N ASN A 733 -15.02 -18.22 -11.03
CA ASN A 733 -13.91 -19.08 -11.46
C ASN A 733 -13.25 -19.83 -10.28
N HIS A 734 -13.35 -19.29 -9.05
CA HIS A 734 -12.88 -19.90 -7.81
C HIS A 734 -13.98 -19.95 -6.73
N PRO A 735 -13.96 -20.94 -5.80
CA PRO A 735 -14.98 -21.05 -4.75
C PRO A 735 -14.91 -19.92 -3.72
N PHE A 736 -13.72 -19.37 -3.51
CA PHE A 736 -13.45 -18.16 -2.75
C PHE A 736 -12.15 -17.52 -3.24
N TYR A 737 -11.88 -16.29 -2.79
CA TYR A 737 -10.75 -15.48 -3.22
C TYR A 737 -9.77 -15.21 -2.09
N TYR A 738 -8.50 -15.47 -2.35
CA TYR A 738 -7.35 -15.12 -1.51
C TYR A 738 -6.12 -14.87 -2.39
N GLY A 739 -5.30 -13.88 -2.06
CA GLY A 739 -4.05 -13.61 -2.77
C GLY A 739 -4.25 -13.17 -4.22
N ASP A 740 -3.24 -13.47 -5.04
CA ASP A 740 -3.13 -13.03 -6.44
C ASP A 740 -3.67 -14.09 -7.41
N ILE A 741 -4.96 -14.43 -7.26
CA ILE A 741 -5.68 -15.31 -8.19
C ILE A 741 -6.58 -14.51 -9.16
N GLU A 742 -6.89 -15.10 -10.32
CA GLU A 742 -7.79 -14.50 -11.33
C GLU A 742 -9.15 -14.20 -10.69
N ARG A 743 -9.64 -12.96 -10.81
CA ARG A 743 -10.93 -12.52 -10.26
C ARG A 743 -11.96 -12.42 -11.38
N LYS A 744 -12.68 -13.51 -11.62
CA LYS A 744 -13.62 -13.62 -12.75
C LYS A 744 -14.94 -14.28 -12.36
N LEU A 745 -16.02 -13.66 -12.82
CA LEU A 745 -17.39 -14.13 -12.66
C LEU A 745 -18.04 -14.18 -14.04
N THR A 746 -18.86 -15.20 -14.30
CA THR A 746 -19.76 -15.26 -15.45
C THR A 746 -21.20 -15.34 -14.96
N VAL A 747 -22.03 -14.39 -15.39
CA VAL A 747 -23.47 -14.34 -15.13
C VAL A 747 -24.17 -14.68 -16.45
N TYR A 748 -24.83 -15.82 -16.49
CA TYR A 748 -25.61 -16.29 -17.64
C TYR A 748 -27.06 -15.85 -17.44
N ASN A 749 -27.71 -15.30 -18.48
CA ASN A 749 -29.14 -14.97 -18.45
C ASN A 749 -29.80 -15.19 -19.82
N GLY A 750 -30.11 -16.45 -20.14
CA GLY A 750 -30.65 -16.83 -21.44
C GLY A 750 -29.53 -17.11 -22.43
N ASP A 751 -29.52 -16.42 -23.57
CA ASP A 751 -28.52 -16.58 -24.64
C ASP A 751 -27.28 -15.67 -24.48
N GLU A 752 -27.22 -14.85 -23.43
CA GLU A 752 -26.10 -13.92 -23.16
C GLU A 752 -25.28 -14.30 -21.90
N ASP A 753 -23.95 -14.28 -22.06
CA ASP A 753 -22.93 -14.54 -21.03
C ASP A 753 -22.25 -13.22 -20.63
N ILE A 754 -22.60 -12.66 -19.47
CA ILE A 754 -21.96 -11.44 -18.95
C ILE A 754 -20.72 -11.84 -18.12
N VAL A 755 -19.54 -11.51 -18.62
CA VAL A 755 -18.25 -11.76 -17.93
C VAL A 755 -17.81 -10.51 -17.17
N LEU A 756 -17.56 -10.64 -15.87
CA LEU A 756 -17.18 -9.54 -14.98
C LEU A 756 -15.87 -9.83 -14.23
N THR A 757 -15.11 -8.78 -13.96
CA THR A 757 -13.83 -8.77 -13.24
C THR A 757 -13.79 -7.60 -12.25
N TRP A 758 -13.13 -7.74 -11.11
CA TRP A 758 -13.11 -6.75 -10.02
C TRP A 758 -11.72 -6.66 -9.37
N SER A 759 -11.49 -5.61 -8.58
CA SER A 759 -10.22 -5.36 -7.88
C SER A 759 -10.05 -6.22 -6.63
N LYS A 760 -8.92 -6.09 -5.94
CA LYS A 760 -8.71 -6.74 -4.63
C LYS A 760 -9.52 -6.10 -3.49
N GLN A 761 -10.06 -4.89 -3.67
CA GLN A 761 -10.72 -4.10 -2.63
C GLN A 761 -12.26 -4.20 -2.70
N ASP A 762 -12.81 -4.55 -3.85
CA ASP A 762 -14.26 -4.74 -4.04
C ASP A 762 -14.77 -5.90 -3.21
N ASN A 763 -15.84 -5.67 -2.43
CA ASN A 763 -16.51 -6.69 -1.61
C ASN A 763 -17.76 -7.27 -2.31
N GLU A 764 -18.27 -6.57 -3.33
CA GLU A 764 -19.49 -6.90 -4.06
C GLU A 764 -19.30 -6.58 -5.55
N ILE A 765 -19.86 -7.43 -6.43
CA ILE A 765 -19.89 -7.22 -7.89
C ILE A 765 -21.29 -6.73 -8.25
N LYS A 766 -21.37 -5.70 -9.10
CA LYS A 766 -22.64 -5.15 -9.60
C LYS A 766 -22.83 -5.48 -11.07
N CYS A 767 -23.94 -6.14 -11.42
CA CYS A 767 -24.27 -6.55 -12.79
C CYS A 767 -25.66 -6.01 -13.17
N PRO A 768 -25.82 -5.19 -14.22
CA PRO A 768 -27.13 -4.84 -14.72
C PRO A 768 -27.83 -6.08 -15.31
N ILE A 769 -29.09 -6.31 -14.96
CA ILE A 769 -29.90 -7.44 -15.45
C ILE A 769 -31.40 -7.16 -15.27
N ASN A 770 -32.19 -7.43 -16.33
CA ASN A 770 -33.65 -7.27 -16.35
C ASN A 770 -34.10 -5.93 -15.74
N ASP A 771 -33.66 -4.82 -16.33
CA ASP A 771 -33.86 -3.41 -15.92
C ASP A 771 -33.29 -2.98 -14.55
N GLY A 772 -32.96 -3.92 -13.65
CA GLY A 772 -32.34 -3.65 -12.35
C GLY A 772 -30.86 -4.03 -12.23
N MET A 773 -30.37 -4.00 -10.99
CA MET A 773 -28.97 -4.27 -10.63
C MET A 773 -28.84 -5.47 -9.69
N LEU A 774 -28.17 -6.51 -10.17
CA LEU A 774 -27.76 -7.67 -9.39
C LEU A 774 -26.50 -7.33 -8.58
N VAL A 775 -26.56 -7.49 -7.26
CA VAL A 775 -25.44 -7.29 -6.33
C VAL A 775 -25.02 -8.66 -5.80
N ILE A 776 -23.77 -9.02 -6.06
CA ILE A 776 -23.22 -10.35 -5.84
C ILE A 776 -22.06 -10.23 -4.86
N LYS A 777 -22.26 -10.69 -3.62
CA LYS A 777 -21.27 -10.61 -2.53
C LYS A 777 -20.13 -11.60 -2.78
N ILE A 778 -18.89 -11.12 -2.76
CA ILE A 778 -17.71 -11.93 -3.10
C ILE A 778 -17.29 -12.76 -1.88
N ALA A 779 -17.12 -14.07 -2.09
CA ALA A 779 -16.57 -14.97 -1.10
C ALA A 779 -15.06 -14.76 -0.94
N TYR A 780 -14.63 -13.95 0.04
CA TYR A 780 -13.21 -13.83 0.40
C TYR A 780 -12.88 -14.66 1.63
N LEU A 781 -11.69 -15.27 1.64
CA LEU A 781 -10.99 -15.60 2.88
C LEU A 781 -10.25 -14.34 3.34
N ARG A 782 -10.43 -13.91 4.60
CA ARG A 782 -9.78 -12.68 5.11
C ARG A 782 -9.21 -12.87 6.50
N TRP A 783 -8.20 -12.08 6.83
CA TRP A 783 -7.54 -12.09 8.13
C TRP A 783 -7.25 -10.66 8.61
N ARG A 784 -7.20 -10.45 9.93
CA ARG A 784 -6.73 -9.20 10.54
C ARG A 784 -6.09 -9.44 11.91
N ILE A 785 -5.26 -8.49 12.35
CA ILE A 785 -4.73 -8.46 13.71
C ILE A 785 -5.55 -7.45 14.52
N ASN A 786 -6.08 -7.87 15.67
CA ASN A 786 -6.95 -7.08 16.53
C ASN A 786 -8.09 -6.39 15.74
N ASN A 787 -8.29 -5.09 15.95
CA ASN A 787 -9.30 -4.26 15.27
C ASN A 787 -8.75 -3.53 14.03
N ASN A 788 -7.64 -3.99 13.46
CA ASN A 788 -7.07 -3.44 12.23
C ASN A 788 -7.93 -3.80 11.00
N ASP A 789 -7.53 -3.32 9.83
CA ASP A 789 -8.21 -3.59 8.57
C ASP A 789 -8.10 -5.06 8.13
N TRP A 790 -9.06 -5.51 7.32
CA TRP A 790 -9.11 -6.88 6.79
C TRP A 790 -8.22 -7.03 5.55
N HIS A 791 -7.28 -7.97 5.61
CA HIS A 791 -6.42 -8.36 4.51
C HIS A 791 -6.97 -9.63 3.82
N ASN A 792 -6.95 -9.68 2.49
CA ASN A 792 -7.36 -10.85 1.69
C ASN A 792 -6.19 -11.45 0.86
N GLU A 793 -4.95 -11.15 1.25
CA GLU A 793 -3.72 -11.67 0.63
C GLU A 793 -2.57 -11.80 1.66
N PRO A 794 -1.49 -12.55 1.34
CA PRO A 794 -0.31 -12.64 2.20
C PRO A 794 0.53 -11.35 2.19
N ILE A 795 1.22 -11.08 3.30
CA ILE A 795 2.33 -10.11 3.30
C ILE A 795 3.55 -10.76 2.67
N ASN A 796 3.80 -10.45 1.39
CA ASN A 796 4.92 -10.97 0.58
C ASN A 796 6.30 -10.36 0.94
N ARG A 797 6.60 -10.20 2.23
CA ARG A 797 7.93 -9.88 2.76
C ARG A 797 8.09 -10.48 4.16
N LYS A 798 9.33 -10.83 4.52
CA LYS A 798 9.65 -11.17 5.92
C LYS A 798 9.54 -9.93 6.80
N LEU A 799 9.00 -10.10 8.01
CA LEU A 799 8.74 -9.01 8.94
C LEU A 799 9.55 -9.20 10.23
N TRP A 800 10.18 -8.14 10.73
CA TRP A 800 10.78 -8.18 12.07
C TRP A 800 9.66 -8.14 13.11
N TYR A 801 9.51 -9.21 13.90
CA TYR A 801 8.29 -9.41 14.70
C TYR A 801 8.03 -8.29 15.73
N LYS A 802 9.09 -7.71 16.33
CA LYS A 802 9.00 -6.61 17.31
C LYS A 802 8.52 -5.28 16.71
N ASP A 803 8.58 -5.13 15.38
CA ASP A 803 8.05 -3.96 14.66
C ASP A 803 6.60 -4.17 14.18
N PHE A 804 6.08 -5.41 14.26
CA PHE A 804 4.81 -5.82 13.62
C PHE A 804 3.75 -6.38 14.59
N LEU A 805 4.16 -7.03 15.68
CA LEU A 805 3.28 -7.68 16.66
C LEU A 805 3.67 -7.32 18.10
N ALA A 806 2.67 -7.15 18.95
CA ALA A 806 2.80 -7.15 20.40
C ALA A 806 2.40 -8.52 20.99
N ASN A 807 2.92 -8.85 22.17
CA ASN A 807 2.67 -10.12 22.86
C ASN A 807 1.18 -10.37 23.21
N GLY A 808 0.34 -9.33 23.22
CA GLY A 808 -1.10 -9.43 23.48
C GLY A 808 -1.98 -9.62 22.25
N ASP A 809 -1.41 -9.60 21.05
CA ASP A 809 -2.19 -9.49 19.80
C ASP A 809 -2.96 -10.76 19.45
N ILE A 810 -4.12 -10.54 18.83
CA ILE A 810 -5.10 -11.54 18.43
C ILE A 810 -5.22 -11.55 16.91
N LEU A 811 -5.30 -12.74 16.31
CA LEU A 811 -5.62 -12.94 14.89
C LEU A 811 -7.10 -13.28 14.77
N GLU A 812 -7.80 -12.58 13.87
CA GLU A 812 -9.18 -12.86 13.51
C GLU A 812 -9.25 -13.25 12.03
N ILE A 813 -10.17 -14.16 11.70
CA ILE A 813 -10.35 -14.73 10.37
C ILE A 813 -11.82 -14.62 9.98
N ASP A 814 -12.10 -14.15 8.77
CA ASP A 814 -13.41 -14.21 8.14
C ASP A 814 -13.40 -15.36 7.13
N ASN A 815 -14.29 -16.33 7.35
CA ASN A 815 -14.39 -17.57 6.57
C ASN A 815 -15.59 -17.47 5.62
N PRO A 816 -15.41 -17.63 4.30
CA PRO A 816 -16.52 -17.66 3.36
C PRO A 816 -17.44 -18.88 3.54
N ASN A 817 -16.90 -20.00 4.06
CA ASN A 817 -17.58 -21.29 4.22
C ASN A 817 -17.61 -21.72 5.70
N GLU A 818 -18.63 -21.26 6.42
CA GLU A 818 -18.81 -21.43 7.88
C GLU A 818 -18.82 -22.89 8.40
N ASN A 819 -18.96 -23.89 7.52
CA ASN A 819 -18.94 -25.32 7.89
C ASN A 819 -17.53 -25.91 8.09
N ASP A 820 -16.48 -25.23 7.65
CA ASP A 820 -15.12 -25.77 7.65
C ASP A 820 -14.32 -25.25 8.86
N ASP A 821 -13.78 -26.18 9.66
CA ASP A 821 -12.88 -25.87 10.77
C ASP A 821 -11.57 -25.25 10.26
N ILE A 822 -11.32 -24.00 10.66
CA ILE A 822 -10.05 -23.30 10.42
C ILE A 822 -9.10 -23.52 11.59
N THR A 823 -7.92 -24.07 11.28
CA THR A 823 -6.75 -24.14 12.17
C THR A 823 -5.71 -23.12 11.71
N ILE A 824 -5.08 -22.40 12.64
CA ILE A 824 -3.95 -21.52 12.34
C ILE A 824 -2.66 -22.18 12.80
N LEU A 825 -1.69 -22.32 11.90
CA LEU A 825 -0.39 -22.93 12.19
C LEU A 825 0.75 -21.92 12.05
N GLY A 826 1.64 -21.88 13.03
CA GLY A 826 2.98 -21.32 12.88
C GLY A 826 3.96 -22.42 12.46
N LYS A 827 4.61 -22.26 11.31
CA LYS A 827 5.61 -23.21 10.79
C LYS A 827 7.02 -22.74 11.12
N VAL A 828 7.83 -23.63 11.67
CA VAL A 828 9.21 -23.40 12.10
C VAL A 828 10.08 -24.59 11.73
N ASN A 829 11.10 -24.38 10.90
CA ASN A 829 12.08 -25.40 10.50
C ASN A 829 11.48 -26.70 9.92
N GLY A 830 10.24 -26.68 9.43
CA GLY A 830 9.50 -27.84 8.92
C GLY A 830 8.53 -28.48 9.92
N GLU A 831 8.60 -28.13 11.20
CA GLU A 831 7.59 -28.47 12.20
C GLU A 831 6.50 -27.38 12.25
N SER A 832 5.31 -27.72 12.74
CA SER A 832 4.18 -26.79 12.86
C SER A 832 3.58 -26.82 14.26
N PHE A 833 3.45 -25.66 14.89
CA PHE A 833 2.68 -25.48 16.12
C PHE A 833 1.33 -24.85 15.81
N GLU A 834 0.29 -25.23 16.56
CA GLU A 834 -1.02 -24.58 16.48
C GLU A 834 -1.02 -23.27 17.27
N ILE A 835 -1.56 -22.21 16.66
CA ILE A 835 -1.86 -20.95 17.33
C ILE A 835 -3.25 -21.10 17.93
N ILE A 836 -3.31 -21.28 19.25
CA ILE A 836 -4.51 -21.74 19.95
C ILE A 836 -5.53 -20.59 20.13
N LYS A 837 -6.82 -20.93 20.08
CA LYS A 837 -7.92 -20.03 20.45
C LYS A 837 -7.96 -19.79 21.97
N ASN A 838 -8.18 -18.54 22.38
CA ASN A 838 -8.43 -18.18 23.77
C ASN A 838 -9.85 -18.59 24.22
N GLN A 839 -10.20 -18.28 25.48
CA GLN A 839 -11.52 -18.60 26.06
C GLN A 839 -12.71 -17.97 25.32
N ASN A 840 -12.46 -16.93 24.51
CA ASN A 840 -13.45 -16.23 23.70
C ASN A 840 -13.39 -16.65 22.21
N GLY A 841 -12.71 -17.75 21.89
CA GLY A 841 -12.64 -18.32 20.54
C GLY A 841 -11.66 -17.64 19.57
N LYS A 842 -10.90 -16.61 19.99
CA LYS A 842 -9.99 -15.84 19.13
C LYS A 842 -8.54 -16.31 19.23
N PHE A 843 -7.78 -16.30 18.13
CA PHE A 843 -6.43 -16.89 18.06
C PHE A 843 -5.35 -15.99 18.70
N GLU A 844 -4.56 -16.49 19.67
CA GLU A 844 -3.54 -15.71 20.39
C GLU A 844 -2.20 -15.58 19.63
N ILE A 845 -2.22 -14.92 18.45
CA ILE A 845 -1.04 -14.80 17.56
C ILE A 845 0.18 -14.17 18.24
N GLY A 846 0.00 -13.05 18.94
CA GLY A 846 1.10 -12.31 19.57
C GLY A 846 1.85 -13.19 20.56
N ARG A 847 1.11 -13.82 21.47
CA ARG A 847 1.62 -14.75 22.47
C ARG A 847 2.34 -15.95 21.83
N ALA A 848 1.80 -16.50 20.75
CA ALA A 848 2.38 -17.65 20.07
C ALA A 848 3.71 -17.30 19.36
N ILE A 849 3.84 -16.11 18.77
CA ILE A 849 5.10 -15.63 18.19
C ILE A 849 6.13 -15.30 19.27
N TYR A 850 5.74 -14.59 20.34
CA TYR A 850 6.65 -14.26 21.46
C TYR A 850 7.11 -15.49 22.26
N ALA A 851 6.31 -16.56 22.31
CA ALA A 851 6.74 -17.85 22.88
C ALA A 851 7.86 -18.54 22.05
N ASN A 852 8.09 -18.10 20.82
CA ASN A 852 9.07 -18.63 19.87
C ASN A 852 10.14 -17.57 19.50
N GLU A 853 10.55 -16.72 20.45
CA GLU A 853 11.68 -15.79 20.27
C GLU A 853 13.02 -16.53 20.06
N GLY A 854 13.85 -16.05 19.12
CA GLY A 854 15.13 -16.67 18.76
C GLY A 854 15.08 -17.64 17.56
N ILE A 855 13.91 -17.79 16.92
CA ILE A 855 13.71 -18.56 15.69
C ILE A 855 13.98 -17.68 14.46
N THR A 856 14.67 -18.22 13.46
CA THR A 856 15.02 -17.51 12.22
C THR A 856 13.78 -16.97 11.50
N ASP A 857 12.82 -17.85 11.20
CA ASP A 857 11.56 -17.51 10.53
C ASP A 857 10.39 -18.35 11.09
N ILE A 858 9.23 -17.72 11.17
CA ILE A 858 7.95 -18.33 11.53
C ILE A 858 6.94 -17.92 10.46
N SER A 859 6.60 -18.85 9.56
CA SER A 859 5.56 -18.65 8.55
C SER A 859 4.20 -18.99 9.16
N VAL A 860 3.30 -18.01 9.21
CA VAL A 860 1.94 -18.20 9.76
C VAL A 860 0.99 -18.54 8.62
N CYS A 861 0.21 -19.61 8.76
CA CYS A 861 -0.71 -20.06 7.73
C CYS A 861 -2.11 -20.34 8.28
N ILE A 862 -3.14 -20.02 7.49
CA ILE A 862 -4.49 -20.58 7.61
C ILE A 862 -4.44 -21.98 7.00
N VAL A 863 -4.90 -22.99 7.74
CA VAL A 863 -5.23 -24.30 7.19
C VAL A 863 -6.74 -24.38 7.05
N TYR A 864 -7.19 -24.68 5.84
CA TYR A 864 -8.60 -24.76 5.45
C TYR A 864 -8.82 -26.09 4.73
N GLY A 865 -9.35 -27.08 5.46
CA GLY A 865 -9.50 -28.46 4.98
C GLY A 865 -8.16 -29.13 4.66
N LYS A 866 -7.76 -29.11 3.38
CA LYS A 866 -6.45 -29.60 2.89
C LYS A 866 -5.55 -28.49 2.34
N GLU A 867 -6.09 -27.30 2.16
CA GLU A 867 -5.39 -26.17 1.56
C GLU A 867 -4.73 -25.33 2.65
N ILE A 868 -3.62 -24.67 2.29
CA ILE A 868 -2.81 -23.90 3.22
C ILE A 868 -2.50 -22.54 2.61
N PHE A 869 -3.02 -21.49 3.22
CA PHE A 869 -2.84 -20.11 2.80
C PHE A 869 -1.86 -19.43 3.75
N GLU A 870 -0.71 -18.97 3.24
CA GLU A 870 0.22 -18.16 4.06
C GLU A 870 -0.41 -16.79 4.35
N ILE A 871 -0.19 -16.28 5.56
CA ILE A 871 -0.67 -14.98 6.03
C ILE A 871 0.47 -13.97 6.01
N PHE A 872 1.58 -14.32 6.65
CA PHE A 872 2.84 -13.59 6.68
C PHE A 872 3.94 -14.49 7.24
N THR A 873 5.20 -14.15 6.96
CA THR A 873 6.36 -14.71 7.67
C THR A 873 7.00 -13.65 8.57
N VAL A 874 7.10 -13.94 9.86
CA VAL A 874 7.83 -13.11 10.84
C VAL A 874 9.15 -13.78 11.22
N SER A 875 10.20 -12.99 11.36
CA SER A 875 11.51 -13.45 11.85
C SER A 875 11.69 -12.98 13.30
N THR A 876 12.08 -13.88 14.21
CA THR A 876 12.34 -13.56 15.64
C THR A 876 13.82 -13.60 16.02
N LYS A 877 14.69 -13.85 15.03
CA LYS A 877 16.15 -13.82 15.12
C LYS A 877 16.76 -13.07 13.93
N GLU A 878 17.74 -12.23 14.24
CA GLU A 878 18.45 -11.37 13.29
C GLU A 878 19.30 -12.20 12.33
N HIS A 879 19.07 -12.06 11.01
CA HIS A 879 19.74 -12.84 9.97
C HIS A 879 19.70 -12.15 8.59
N PHE A 880 20.47 -12.69 7.63
CA PHE A 880 20.40 -12.32 6.22
C PHE A 880 19.63 -13.35 5.39
N ILE A 881 18.77 -12.89 4.48
CA ILE A 881 17.86 -13.74 3.67
C ILE A 881 18.47 -14.17 2.34
N ALA A 882 19.51 -13.46 1.90
CA ALA A 882 20.30 -13.69 0.71
C ALA A 882 21.78 -13.36 1.02
N ASN A 883 22.69 -13.51 0.04
CA ASN A 883 24.06 -13.03 0.22
C ASN A 883 24.05 -11.48 0.25
N PRO A 884 24.52 -10.83 1.33
CA PRO A 884 24.58 -9.37 1.38
C PRO A 884 25.67 -8.79 0.48
N LEU A 885 26.53 -9.62 -0.13
CA LEU A 885 27.43 -9.19 -1.21
C LEU A 885 27.00 -9.75 -2.56
N SER A 886 27.03 -8.89 -3.59
CA SER A 886 26.86 -9.25 -5.00
C SER A 886 28.05 -8.77 -5.83
N TYR A 887 28.33 -9.43 -6.96
CA TYR A 887 29.34 -9.01 -7.94
C TYR A 887 28.63 -8.71 -9.27
N ILE A 888 28.64 -7.44 -9.68
CA ILE A 888 27.90 -6.91 -10.84
C ILE A 888 28.79 -5.89 -11.54
N ASP A 889 28.89 -5.95 -12.87
CA ASP A 889 29.64 -5.00 -13.72
C ASP A 889 31.07 -4.69 -13.22
N GLY A 890 31.77 -5.72 -12.74
CA GLY A 890 33.14 -5.63 -12.24
C GLY A 890 33.28 -5.15 -10.78
N LYS A 891 32.18 -4.80 -10.10
CA LYS A 891 32.15 -4.22 -8.75
C LYS A 891 31.55 -5.18 -7.73
N VAL A 892 31.95 -5.05 -6.46
CA VAL A 892 31.32 -5.74 -5.33
C VAL A 892 30.43 -4.77 -4.56
N LEU A 893 29.15 -5.10 -4.40
CA LEU A 893 28.16 -4.27 -3.72
C LEU A 893 27.67 -4.95 -2.44
N TRP A 894 27.57 -4.18 -1.35
CA TRP A 894 26.98 -4.55 -0.07
C TRP A 894 25.54 -4.04 -0.01
N ASN A 895 24.56 -4.97 -0.01
CA ASN A 895 23.14 -4.70 -0.22
C ASN A 895 22.32 -5.04 1.03
N VAL A 896 22.58 -4.37 2.16
CA VAL A 896 22.02 -4.74 3.47
C VAL A 896 20.52 -4.45 3.61
N GLU A 897 20.01 -3.39 2.98
CA GLU A 897 18.64 -2.89 3.20
C GLU A 897 17.56 -3.87 2.74
N ASP A 898 17.78 -4.55 1.61
CA ASP A 898 16.89 -5.59 1.07
C ASP A 898 17.17 -7.00 1.63
N THR A 899 18.35 -7.23 2.21
CA THR A 899 18.81 -8.59 2.56
C THR A 899 18.84 -8.89 4.06
N PHE A 900 18.79 -7.90 4.94
CA PHE A 900 18.81 -8.09 6.40
C PHE A 900 17.41 -8.01 7.03
N ILE A 901 17.08 -8.97 7.89
CA ILE A 901 15.90 -8.92 8.76
C ILE A 901 16.36 -8.90 10.23
N GLY A 902 16.02 -7.83 10.94
CA GLY A 902 16.39 -7.60 12.33
C GLY A 902 16.17 -6.15 12.76
N ASP A 903 16.73 -5.79 13.91
CA ASP A 903 16.74 -4.41 14.41
C ASP A 903 17.59 -3.49 13.50
N LYS A 904 17.02 -2.34 13.13
CA LYS A 904 17.63 -1.40 12.17
C LYS A 904 18.83 -0.62 12.75
N ASN A 905 19.05 -0.70 14.07
CA ASN A 905 20.12 0.00 14.80
C ASN A 905 21.41 -0.84 14.92
N ASN A 906 21.59 -1.89 14.11
CA ASN A 906 22.75 -2.77 14.16
C ASN A 906 23.98 -2.20 13.41
N GLU A 907 25.16 -2.29 14.03
CA GLU A 907 26.44 -2.22 13.32
C GLU A 907 26.84 -3.61 12.80
N PHE A 908 27.30 -3.69 11.55
CA PHE A 908 27.80 -4.92 10.96
C PHE A 908 29.34 -4.96 10.95
N PHE A 909 29.87 -6.17 11.02
CA PHE A 909 31.30 -6.45 10.95
C PHE A 909 31.56 -7.50 9.87
N LEU A 910 32.00 -7.03 8.70
CA LEU A 910 32.21 -7.81 7.50
C LEU A 910 33.66 -8.31 7.42
N ILE A 911 33.82 -9.56 7.00
CA ILE A 911 35.08 -10.23 6.73
C ILE A 911 34.97 -10.91 5.36
N ILE A 912 35.91 -10.65 4.46
CA ILE A 912 36.00 -11.31 3.14
C ILE A 912 37.40 -11.91 3.03
N LYS A 913 37.50 -13.21 2.71
CA LYS A 913 38.76 -13.96 2.70
C LYS A 913 38.88 -14.92 1.53
N SER A 914 40.03 -14.86 0.87
CA SER A 914 40.56 -15.88 -0.02
C SER A 914 42.10 -15.83 0.05
N PRO A 915 42.86 -16.62 -0.73
CA PRO A 915 44.31 -16.48 -0.77
C PRO A 915 44.77 -15.12 -1.32
N ASP A 916 44.02 -14.55 -2.27
CA ASP A 916 44.34 -13.26 -2.90
C ASP A 916 43.64 -12.05 -2.21
N ASN A 917 42.62 -12.27 -1.35
CA ASN A 917 41.83 -11.21 -0.69
C ASN A 917 41.74 -11.37 0.84
N ASN A 918 41.93 -10.29 1.60
CA ASN A 918 41.76 -10.31 3.07
C ASN A 918 41.19 -8.97 3.60
N PHE A 919 39.91 -8.73 3.35
CA PHE A 919 39.19 -7.54 3.79
C PHE A 919 38.50 -7.76 5.14
N ARG A 920 38.51 -6.73 6.00
CA ARG A 920 37.86 -6.77 7.32
C ARG A 920 37.52 -5.36 7.81
N SER A 921 36.23 -5.03 7.93
CA SER A 921 35.77 -3.70 8.35
C SER A 921 34.49 -3.75 9.19
N LYS A 922 34.22 -2.69 9.95
CA LYS A 922 32.85 -2.31 10.29
C LYS A 922 32.17 -1.71 9.06
N ILE A 923 30.88 -1.97 8.91
CA ILE A 923 29.98 -1.40 7.88
C ILE A 923 28.64 -1.12 8.56
N ASP A 924 27.92 -0.09 8.13
CA ASP A 924 26.63 0.33 8.67
C ASP A 924 25.45 -0.36 7.95
N CYS A 925 24.23 0.03 8.31
CA CYS A 925 22.98 -0.48 7.74
C CYS A 925 22.59 0.18 6.40
N LYS A 926 23.58 0.62 5.60
CA LYS A 926 23.38 1.25 4.29
C LYS A 926 24.09 0.50 3.16
N THR A 927 23.52 0.59 1.96
CA THR A 927 24.06 -0.01 0.74
C THR A 927 25.33 0.72 0.25
N CYS A 928 26.41 -0.02 -0.06
CA CYS A 928 27.70 0.59 -0.49
C CYS A 928 28.62 -0.32 -1.35
N GLU A 929 29.60 0.28 -2.04
CA GLU A 929 30.59 -0.44 -2.88
C GLU A 929 31.84 -0.85 -2.08
N ILE A 930 32.28 -2.11 -2.23
CA ILE A 930 33.52 -2.62 -1.65
C ILE A 930 34.61 -2.68 -2.73
N ARG A 931 35.64 -1.86 -2.54
CA ARG A 931 36.77 -1.70 -3.47
C ARG A 931 37.99 -2.53 -3.06
N ASN A 932 38.95 -2.66 -3.98
CA ASN A 932 40.23 -3.33 -3.79
C ASN A 932 40.11 -4.85 -3.48
N LEU A 933 39.32 -5.56 -4.30
CA LEU A 933 39.22 -7.02 -4.31
C LEU A 933 39.67 -7.57 -5.68
N HIS A 934 40.38 -8.70 -5.65
CA HIS A 934 40.90 -9.42 -6.83
C HIS A 934 39.97 -10.57 -7.25
N GLU A 935 40.09 -11.05 -8.51
CA GLU A 935 39.32 -12.20 -9.03
C GLU A 935 39.63 -13.49 -8.24
N ASP A 936 38.67 -13.96 -7.45
CA ASP A 936 38.82 -15.14 -6.60
C ASP A 936 37.46 -15.69 -6.13
N ILE A 937 37.49 -16.87 -5.49
CA ILE A 937 36.37 -17.42 -4.73
C ILE A 937 36.53 -16.99 -3.26
N CYS A 938 35.76 -16.00 -2.84
CA CYS A 938 35.90 -15.34 -1.55
C CYS A 938 34.88 -15.85 -0.52
N LYS A 939 35.38 -16.31 0.63
CA LYS A 939 34.56 -16.67 1.80
C LYS A 939 34.19 -15.42 2.59
N ILE A 940 32.90 -15.28 2.89
CA ILE A 940 32.30 -14.12 3.56
C ILE A 940 31.86 -14.53 4.96
N GLN A 941 32.09 -13.68 5.95
CA GLN A 941 31.44 -13.75 7.26
C GLN A 941 30.93 -12.35 7.66
N VAL A 942 29.66 -12.26 8.05
CA VAL A 942 29.07 -11.05 8.65
C VAL A 942 28.71 -11.32 10.10
N LYS A 943 29.09 -10.38 10.98
CA LYS A 943 28.83 -10.47 12.42
C LYS A 943 28.20 -9.19 12.94
N ILE A 944 27.30 -9.30 13.92
CA ILE A 944 26.75 -8.18 14.68
C ILE A 944 27.27 -8.23 16.12
N LYS A 945 27.28 -7.10 16.81
CA LYS A 945 27.69 -7.03 18.22
C LYS A 945 26.64 -7.68 19.13
N ASP A 946 27.10 -8.48 20.09
CA ASP A 946 26.26 -9.09 21.12
C ASP A 946 25.56 -7.99 21.95
N LYS A 947 24.23 -8.00 21.96
CA LYS A 947 23.38 -7.02 22.67
C LYS A 947 23.30 -7.27 24.19
N ASN A 948 23.97 -8.31 24.69
CA ASN A 948 24.06 -8.62 26.11
C ASN A 948 24.86 -7.56 26.89
N ILE A 949 24.14 -6.61 27.48
CA ILE A 949 24.64 -5.50 28.33
C ILE A 949 25.54 -5.99 29.50
N PHE A 950 25.45 -7.28 29.88
CA PHE A 950 26.27 -7.86 30.94
C PHE A 950 27.60 -8.47 30.46
N SER A 951 27.85 -8.52 29.14
CA SER A 951 29.15 -8.95 28.60
C SER A 951 30.22 -7.87 28.81
N LYS A 952 31.34 -8.24 29.44
CA LYS A 952 32.54 -7.39 29.57
C LYS A 952 33.49 -7.46 28.37
N ALA A 953 33.19 -8.30 27.39
CA ALA A 953 33.95 -8.43 26.15
C ALA A 953 33.06 -8.04 24.97
N GLU A 954 33.64 -7.41 23.94
CA GLU A 954 32.97 -7.26 22.65
C GLU A 954 32.87 -8.61 21.94
N ASN A 955 31.82 -9.36 22.25
CA ASN A 955 31.45 -10.54 21.50
C ASN A 955 30.72 -10.12 20.22
N TYR A 956 30.97 -10.83 19.13
CA TYR A 956 30.32 -10.61 17.84
C TYR A 956 29.69 -11.92 17.36
N GLN A 957 28.37 -11.95 17.21
CA GLN A 957 27.59 -13.09 16.74
C GLN A 957 27.64 -13.17 15.20
N LEU A 958 28.02 -14.33 14.66
CA LEU A 958 27.91 -14.62 13.23
C LEU A 958 26.43 -14.73 12.83
N ILE A 959 26.03 -13.97 11.80
CA ILE A 959 24.66 -13.97 11.26
C ILE A 959 24.56 -14.25 9.76
N PHE A 960 25.69 -14.22 9.04
CA PHE A 960 25.81 -14.74 7.68
C PHE A 960 27.21 -15.33 7.46
N GLU A 961 27.27 -16.47 6.79
CA GLU A 961 28.48 -17.05 6.22
C GLU A 961 28.15 -17.64 4.85
N GLY A 962 29.03 -17.43 3.87
CA GLY A 962 28.78 -17.82 2.48
C GLY A 962 29.98 -17.55 1.59
N GLU A 963 29.81 -17.66 0.27
CA GLU A 963 30.88 -17.44 -0.71
C GLU A 963 30.41 -16.50 -1.82
N LEU A 964 31.33 -15.72 -2.38
CA LEU A 964 31.15 -14.86 -3.54
C LEU A 964 32.23 -15.15 -4.56
N LEU A 965 31.83 -15.37 -5.80
CA LEU A 965 32.73 -15.45 -6.94
C LEU A 965 32.94 -14.04 -7.49
N ILE A 966 34.19 -13.58 -7.50
CA ILE A 966 34.62 -12.31 -8.08
C ILE A 966 35.37 -12.63 -9.36
N GLY A 967 34.90 -12.15 -10.51
CA GLY A 967 35.51 -12.43 -11.82
C GLY A 967 34.74 -13.45 -12.66
N SER A 968 35.45 -14.17 -13.54
CA SER A 968 34.85 -15.13 -14.49
C SER A 968 34.71 -16.55 -13.91
N PRO A 969 33.52 -17.19 -13.98
CA PRO A 969 33.33 -18.57 -13.53
C PRO A 969 34.25 -19.60 -14.21
N ASP A 970 34.44 -19.51 -15.53
CA ASP A 970 35.25 -20.47 -16.27
C ASP A 970 36.75 -20.36 -15.95
N LYS A 971 37.25 -19.14 -15.72
CA LYS A 971 38.63 -18.91 -15.26
C LYS A 971 38.89 -19.53 -13.88
N LEU A 972 37.87 -19.52 -13.01
CA LEU A 972 37.98 -19.97 -11.61
C LEU A 972 37.61 -21.45 -11.38
N ARG A 973 36.92 -22.11 -12.34
CA ARG A 973 36.34 -23.47 -12.19
C ARG A 973 37.25 -24.51 -11.52
N PHE A 974 38.53 -24.53 -11.91
CA PHE A 974 39.54 -25.48 -11.43
C PHE A 974 40.61 -24.85 -10.52
N LYS A 975 40.43 -23.62 -10.03
CA LYS A 975 41.32 -23.04 -9.01
C LYS A 975 41.28 -23.95 -7.77
N TYR A 976 42.45 -24.37 -7.30
CA TYR A 976 42.63 -25.34 -6.20
C TYR A 976 42.07 -26.77 -6.43
N LYS A 977 41.87 -27.19 -7.69
CA LYS A 977 41.39 -28.55 -8.02
C LYS A 977 42.33 -29.29 -8.98
N LYS A 978 42.19 -30.62 -8.97
CA LYS A 978 42.73 -31.56 -9.95
C LYS A 978 41.61 -32.40 -10.58
N ILE A 979 41.87 -32.91 -11.79
CA ILE A 979 40.95 -33.77 -12.53
C ILE A 979 41.41 -35.22 -12.38
N ARG A 980 40.63 -36.07 -11.71
CA ARG A 980 40.94 -37.51 -11.61
C ARG A 980 40.23 -38.30 -12.70
N LEU A 981 40.99 -39.08 -13.46
CA LEU A 981 40.47 -39.92 -14.53
C LEU A 981 40.04 -41.28 -13.96
N LEU A 982 38.83 -41.71 -14.29
CA LEU A 982 38.17 -42.91 -13.72
C LEU A 982 38.12 -44.06 -14.72
N SER A 983 37.76 -43.78 -15.97
CA SER A 983 37.64 -44.80 -17.03
C SER A 983 37.72 -44.20 -18.43
N ALA A 984 38.23 -44.99 -19.38
CA ALA A 984 38.20 -44.69 -20.82
C ALA A 984 36.96 -45.29 -21.50
N ASN A 985 36.39 -44.59 -22.48
CA ASN A 985 35.59 -45.18 -23.56
C ASN A 985 36.43 -45.13 -24.85
N CYS A 986 36.63 -46.30 -25.46
CA CYS A 986 37.56 -46.48 -26.58
C CYS A 986 36.81 -46.56 -27.92
N PHE A 987 37.50 -46.27 -29.03
CA PHE A 987 36.90 -46.14 -30.36
C PHE A 987 36.09 -47.37 -30.80
N ASN A 988 36.55 -48.60 -30.52
CA ASN A 988 35.84 -49.82 -30.87
C ASN A 988 34.92 -50.36 -29.75
N SER A 989 34.80 -49.65 -28.63
CA SER A 989 33.90 -50.04 -27.53
C SER A 989 32.49 -49.48 -27.73
N LYS A 990 31.48 -50.15 -27.15
CA LYS A 990 30.11 -49.61 -27.14
C LYS A 990 30.06 -48.33 -26.28
N LYS A 991 29.14 -47.39 -26.55
CA LYS A 991 28.95 -46.17 -25.73
C LYS A 991 28.71 -46.43 -24.23
N SER A 992 28.21 -47.62 -23.89
CA SER A 992 27.98 -48.08 -22.51
C SER A 992 29.18 -48.80 -21.88
N GLU A 993 30.25 -49.03 -22.63
CA GLU A 993 31.39 -49.86 -22.24
C GLU A 993 32.57 -48.97 -21.85
N TRP A 994 32.91 -49.00 -20.55
CA TRP A 994 33.93 -48.15 -19.95
C TRP A 994 35.01 -49.00 -19.29
N ILE A 995 36.27 -48.77 -19.64
CA ILE A 995 37.42 -49.48 -19.11
C ILE A 995 37.93 -48.72 -17.87
N PRO A 996 37.75 -49.23 -16.63
CA PRO A 996 38.19 -48.55 -15.42
C PRO A 996 39.72 -48.59 -15.32
N PHE A 997 40.33 -47.44 -15.01
CA PHE A 997 41.79 -47.33 -15.04
C PHE A 997 42.48 -48.07 -13.89
N ILE A 998 43.51 -48.84 -14.24
CA ILE A 998 44.50 -49.42 -13.32
C ILE A 998 45.87 -49.28 -14.01
N PRO A 999 46.84 -48.52 -13.48
CA PRO A 999 46.83 -47.68 -12.27
C PRO A 999 45.81 -46.51 -12.31
N ASN A 1000 45.73 -45.74 -11.21
CA ASN A 1000 44.96 -44.49 -11.18
C ASN A 1000 45.72 -43.35 -11.88
N TYR A 1001 45.00 -42.43 -12.51
CA TYR A 1001 45.55 -41.24 -13.18
C TYR A 1001 44.82 -39.97 -12.74
N PHE A 1002 45.54 -38.85 -12.67
CA PHE A 1002 44.96 -37.52 -12.44
C PHE A 1002 45.74 -36.44 -13.20
N ILE A 1003 45.18 -35.23 -13.25
CA ILE A 1003 45.77 -34.06 -13.93
C ILE A 1003 45.82 -32.89 -12.95
N ASP A 1004 47.02 -32.38 -12.68
CA ASP A 1004 47.26 -31.20 -11.82
C ASP A 1004 47.59 -29.93 -12.60
N LYS A 1005 47.70 -28.80 -11.87
CA LYS A 1005 48.13 -27.49 -12.36
C LYS A 1005 47.32 -27.02 -13.56
N LEU A 1006 46.01 -27.10 -13.41
CA LEU A 1006 45.02 -26.72 -14.39
C LEU A 1006 45.05 -25.19 -14.59
N GLN A 1007 45.14 -24.77 -15.85
CA GLN A 1007 45.09 -23.35 -16.26
C GLN A 1007 44.06 -23.18 -17.37
N TYR A 1008 43.27 -22.12 -17.30
CA TYR A 1008 42.33 -21.70 -18.35
C TYR A 1008 43.10 -21.18 -19.56
N LEU A 1009 42.71 -21.58 -20.77
CA LEU A 1009 43.28 -21.12 -22.03
C LEU A 1009 42.16 -20.65 -22.96
N GLU A 1010 42.20 -19.37 -23.31
CA GLU A 1010 41.18 -18.68 -24.07
C GLU A 1010 41.45 -18.78 -25.59
N ASP A 1011 40.47 -19.27 -26.34
CA ASP A 1011 40.50 -19.30 -27.81
C ASP A 1011 39.10 -18.98 -28.36
N SER A 1012 39.02 -18.33 -29.52
CA SER A 1012 37.89 -17.47 -29.89
C SER A 1012 36.52 -18.14 -30.10
N GLU A 1013 36.45 -19.47 -30.11
CA GLU A 1013 35.21 -20.23 -30.31
C GLU A 1013 35.02 -21.40 -29.31
N THR A 1014 35.98 -21.69 -28.41
CA THR A 1014 35.88 -22.84 -27.48
C THR A 1014 36.75 -22.66 -26.23
N ILE A 1015 36.20 -23.04 -25.07
CA ILE A 1015 36.91 -23.03 -23.78
C ILE A 1015 37.83 -24.25 -23.67
N TYR A 1016 39.12 -24.02 -23.43
CA TYR A 1016 40.12 -25.06 -23.18
C TYR A 1016 40.79 -24.89 -21.81
N TYR A 1017 41.28 -26.00 -21.28
CA TYR A 1017 42.16 -26.01 -20.11
C TYR A 1017 43.45 -26.78 -20.43
N ILE A 1018 44.55 -26.43 -19.77
CA ILE A 1018 45.83 -27.14 -19.89
C ILE A 1018 46.27 -27.66 -18.51
N GLY A 1019 46.93 -28.81 -18.44
CA GLY A 1019 47.38 -29.39 -17.18
C GLY A 1019 48.47 -30.47 -17.34
N ARG A 1020 48.84 -31.15 -16.25
CA ARG A 1020 49.89 -32.18 -16.23
C ARG A 1020 49.34 -33.53 -15.80
N LEU A 1021 49.38 -34.51 -16.71
CA LEU A 1021 48.95 -35.89 -16.46
C LEU A 1021 49.94 -36.62 -15.56
N HIS A 1022 49.43 -37.25 -14.51
CA HIS A 1022 50.14 -37.99 -13.46
C HIS A 1022 49.56 -39.41 -13.33
N VAL A 1023 50.37 -40.34 -12.82
CA VAL A 1023 49.97 -41.73 -12.49
C VAL A 1023 50.32 -42.06 -11.05
N ILE A 1024 49.50 -42.87 -10.39
CA ILE A 1024 49.78 -43.39 -9.04
C ILE A 1024 50.21 -44.86 -9.18
N ASP A 1025 51.45 -45.19 -8.79
CA ASP A 1025 51.96 -46.56 -8.92
C ASP A 1025 51.36 -47.55 -7.90
N GLN A 1026 51.68 -48.84 -8.05
CA GLN A 1026 51.14 -49.91 -7.21
C GLN A 1026 51.49 -49.79 -5.71
N ASN A 1027 52.51 -48.97 -5.38
CA ASN A 1027 52.92 -48.69 -4.00
C ASN A 1027 52.32 -47.36 -3.49
N GLY A 1028 51.44 -46.71 -4.26
CA GLY A 1028 50.80 -45.44 -3.92
C GLY A 1028 51.60 -44.18 -4.30
N ASN A 1029 52.74 -44.30 -4.99
CA ASN A 1029 53.57 -43.13 -5.30
C ASN A 1029 53.11 -42.45 -6.59
N THR A 1030 52.85 -41.13 -6.50
CA THR A 1030 52.61 -40.27 -7.65
C THR A 1030 53.86 -40.13 -8.51
N ARG A 1031 53.70 -40.27 -9.84
CA ARG A 1031 54.74 -40.00 -10.84
C ARG A 1031 54.15 -39.14 -11.96
N VAL A 1032 54.89 -38.11 -12.38
CA VAL A 1032 54.49 -37.24 -13.50
C VAL A 1032 54.70 -37.99 -14.82
N LEU A 1033 53.69 -38.07 -15.69
CA LEU A 1033 53.78 -38.71 -17.00
C LEU A 1033 54.26 -37.73 -18.07
N ASN A 1034 55.47 -37.18 -17.89
CA ASN A 1034 56.03 -36.26 -18.88
C ASN A 1034 56.35 -36.93 -20.22
N THR A 1035 56.67 -38.22 -20.23
CA THR A 1035 56.91 -38.98 -21.47
C THR A 1035 56.26 -40.37 -21.42
N MET A 1036 55.95 -40.92 -22.60
CA MET A 1036 55.50 -42.30 -22.78
C MET A 1036 56.18 -42.95 -23.99
N ILE A 1037 56.37 -44.27 -23.93
CA ILE A 1037 56.86 -45.07 -25.05
C ILE A 1037 55.76 -45.22 -26.10
N ASN A 1038 56.10 -45.03 -27.37
CA ASN A 1038 55.22 -45.20 -28.53
C ASN A 1038 55.40 -46.57 -29.24
N GLU A 1039 54.66 -46.81 -30.31
CA GLU A 1039 54.67 -48.06 -31.07
C GLU A 1039 56.01 -48.38 -31.76
N LYS A 1040 56.90 -47.39 -31.91
CA LYS A 1040 58.27 -47.54 -32.44
C LYS A 1040 59.31 -47.80 -31.34
N GLY A 1041 58.93 -47.73 -30.07
CA GLY A 1041 59.82 -47.88 -28.92
C GLY A 1041 60.58 -46.62 -28.50
N THR A 1042 60.29 -45.47 -29.13
CA THR A 1042 60.81 -44.15 -28.74
C THR A 1042 59.92 -43.50 -27.67
N TYR A 1043 60.45 -42.51 -26.96
CA TYR A 1043 59.71 -41.76 -25.93
C TYR A 1043 59.24 -40.40 -26.45
N ASP A 1044 57.94 -40.15 -26.44
CA ASP A 1044 57.34 -38.87 -26.84
C ASP A 1044 56.91 -38.06 -25.61
N ILE A 1045 56.82 -36.73 -25.73
CA ILE A 1045 56.49 -35.80 -24.64
C ILE A 1045 54.97 -35.60 -24.54
N ILE A 1046 54.38 -35.98 -23.41
CA ILE A 1046 52.93 -36.09 -23.21
C ILE A 1046 52.34 -34.85 -22.52
N ASN A 1047 53.12 -34.20 -21.65
CA ASN A 1047 52.70 -33.02 -20.88
C ASN A 1047 53.26 -31.71 -21.48
N PRO A 1048 52.49 -30.60 -21.45
CA PRO A 1048 51.14 -30.48 -20.93
C PRO A 1048 50.09 -31.16 -21.83
N VAL A 1049 48.98 -31.56 -21.22
CA VAL A 1049 47.80 -32.08 -21.93
C VAL A 1049 46.76 -30.97 -22.10
N ARG A 1050 46.14 -30.89 -23.29
CA ARG A 1050 44.95 -30.04 -23.52
C ARG A 1050 43.71 -30.82 -23.11
N ILE A 1051 42.85 -30.16 -22.36
CA ILE A 1051 41.57 -30.69 -21.87
C ILE A 1051 40.45 -29.87 -22.51
N GLU A 1052 39.47 -30.57 -23.05
CA GLU A 1052 38.24 -29.99 -23.57
C GLU A 1052 37.05 -30.68 -22.90
N LEU A 1053 36.18 -29.93 -22.24
CA LEU A 1053 35.04 -30.49 -21.52
C LEU A 1053 33.91 -30.81 -22.50
N ARG A 1054 33.27 -31.96 -22.33
CA ARG A 1054 32.14 -32.42 -23.17
C ARG A 1054 30.83 -32.48 -22.39
N ASP A 1055 30.91 -32.85 -21.12
CA ASP A 1055 29.87 -32.63 -20.12
C ASP A 1055 30.52 -32.50 -18.72
N ASN A 1056 29.72 -32.43 -17.66
CA ASN A 1056 30.22 -32.27 -16.29
C ASN A 1056 31.05 -33.46 -15.76
N ASN A 1057 31.01 -34.61 -16.42
CA ASN A 1057 31.70 -35.85 -16.03
C ASN A 1057 32.56 -36.46 -17.15
N THR A 1058 32.51 -35.94 -18.38
CA THR A 1058 33.37 -36.40 -19.49
C THR A 1058 34.16 -35.30 -20.18
N LEU A 1059 35.40 -35.63 -20.55
CA LEU A 1059 36.34 -34.74 -21.23
C LEU A 1059 37.06 -35.47 -22.38
N TRP A 1060 37.57 -34.67 -23.32
CA TRP A 1060 38.62 -35.06 -24.26
C TRP A 1060 39.97 -34.59 -23.73
N LEU A 1061 41.00 -35.41 -23.98
CA LEU A 1061 42.38 -35.16 -23.55
C LEU A 1061 43.31 -35.41 -24.74
N ALA A 1062 43.98 -34.34 -25.19
CA ALA A 1062 45.00 -34.40 -26.21
C ALA A 1062 46.39 -34.18 -25.59
N ALA A 1063 47.35 -35.02 -25.95
CA ALA A 1063 48.71 -35.03 -25.42
C ALA A 1063 49.70 -34.26 -26.30
N GLY A 1064 50.79 -33.82 -25.67
CA GLY A 1064 51.91 -33.15 -26.35
C GLY A 1064 51.54 -31.78 -26.90
N LEU A 1065 50.91 -30.93 -26.07
CA LEU A 1065 50.62 -29.54 -26.45
C LEU A 1065 51.91 -28.70 -26.38
N GLU A 1066 52.34 -28.15 -27.52
CA GLU A 1066 53.51 -27.28 -27.64
C GLU A 1066 53.11 -25.94 -28.28
N GLY A 1067 53.16 -24.86 -27.50
CA GLY A 1067 52.59 -23.57 -27.91
C GLY A 1067 51.06 -23.65 -28.06
N ARG A 1068 50.58 -23.72 -29.31
CA ARG A 1068 49.17 -23.97 -29.67
C ARG A 1068 48.98 -25.28 -30.46
N GLU A 1069 50.06 -25.97 -30.85
CA GLU A 1069 50.00 -27.19 -31.68
C GLU A 1069 49.98 -28.45 -30.81
N ILE A 1070 49.36 -29.52 -31.32
CA ILE A 1070 49.16 -30.79 -30.61
C ILE A 1070 49.97 -31.86 -31.34
N ASN A 1071 51.09 -32.26 -30.75
CA ASN A 1071 52.09 -33.12 -31.40
C ASN A 1071 51.74 -34.62 -31.37
N ILE A 1072 50.82 -35.06 -30.49
CA ILE A 1072 50.49 -36.49 -30.30
C ILE A 1072 49.01 -36.78 -30.52
N GLY A 1073 48.10 -35.93 -30.01
CA GLY A 1073 46.66 -36.14 -30.10
C GLY A 1073 46.13 -37.07 -29.00
N ASN A 1074 45.17 -37.94 -29.34
CA ASN A 1074 44.52 -38.83 -28.38
C ASN A 1074 45.45 -39.94 -27.89
N LEU A 1075 45.35 -40.30 -26.61
CA LEU A 1075 46.07 -41.43 -26.01
C LEU A 1075 45.28 -42.74 -26.13
N PHE A 1076 45.99 -43.87 -25.98
CA PHE A 1076 45.47 -45.22 -26.19
C PHE A 1076 45.35 -45.98 -24.86
N CYS A 1077 44.44 -46.95 -24.79
CA CYS A 1077 44.28 -47.84 -23.63
C CYS A 1077 44.92 -49.21 -23.90
N ASP A 1078 45.85 -49.65 -23.04
CA ASP A 1078 46.26 -51.06 -22.97
C ASP A 1078 45.16 -51.84 -22.23
N LYS A 1079 44.21 -52.41 -22.96
CA LYS A 1079 43.04 -53.14 -22.46
C LYS A 1079 43.38 -54.29 -21.52
N LEU A 1080 44.56 -54.91 -21.69
CA LEU A 1080 45.05 -55.99 -20.82
C LEU A 1080 45.52 -55.46 -19.46
N ARG A 1081 46.20 -54.31 -19.44
CA ARG A 1081 46.69 -53.68 -18.20
C ARG A 1081 45.65 -52.74 -17.56
N LYS A 1082 44.71 -52.23 -18.35
CA LYS A 1082 43.76 -51.14 -18.08
C LYS A 1082 44.41 -49.78 -17.84
N GLY A 1083 45.55 -49.53 -18.48
CA GLY A 1083 46.29 -48.27 -18.36
C GLY A 1083 46.21 -47.38 -19.62
N ILE A 1084 46.42 -46.08 -19.43
CA ILE A 1084 46.70 -45.12 -20.52
C ILE A 1084 48.15 -45.35 -21.01
N CYS A 1085 48.35 -45.29 -22.33
CA CYS A 1085 49.64 -45.42 -23.02
C CYS A 1085 49.66 -44.61 -24.33
N ASN A 1086 50.83 -44.47 -24.97
CA ASN A 1086 50.99 -43.83 -26.27
C ASN A 1086 51.29 -44.84 -27.40
N ILE A 1087 50.83 -46.09 -27.27
CA ILE A 1087 51.00 -47.11 -28.32
C ILE A 1087 49.93 -46.88 -29.38
N GLN A 1088 50.25 -46.14 -30.45
CA GLN A 1088 49.31 -45.81 -31.54
C GLN A 1088 49.08 -47.01 -32.46
N LYS A 1089 48.44 -48.04 -31.91
CA LYS A 1089 48.12 -49.30 -32.58
C LYS A 1089 46.72 -49.75 -32.15
N GLN A 1090 45.92 -50.23 -33.08
CA GLN A 1090 44.56 -50.69 -32.83
C GLN A 1090 44.48 -52.22 -33.01
N ASP A 1091 44.31 -52.96 -31.91
CA ASP A 1091 44.18 -54.42 -31.90
C ASP A 1091 43.40 -54.91 -30.65
N ASN A 1092 43.41 -56.23 -30.38
CA ASN A 1092 42.72 -56.81 -29.23
C ASN A 1092 43.27 -56.34 -27.87
N ARG A 1093 44.44 -55.69 -27.83
CA ARG A 1093 45.09 -55.17 -26.61
C ARG A 1093 45.14 -53.65 -26.56
N TYR A 1094 45.28 -52.95 -27.69
CA TYR A 1094 45.42 -51.50 -27.74
C TYR A 1094 44.29 -50.85 -28.55
N ASP A 1095 43.74 -49.73 -28.07
CA ASP A 1095 42.66 -49.00 -28.73
C ASP A 1095 42.65 -47.53 -28.32
N GLU A 1096 42.22 -46.64 -29.22
CA GLU A 1096 42.21 -45.19 -29.00
C GLU A 1096 41.14 -44.79 -27.99
N ILE A 1097 41.44 -43.85 -27.08
CA ILE A 1097 40.47 -43.32 -26.10
C ILE A 1097 39.82 -42.05 -26.67
N ILE A 1098 38.51 -42.10 -26.92
CA ILE A 1098 37.74 -40.92 -27.36
C ILE A 1098 37.32 -40.07 -26.15
N LEU A 1099 36.82 -40.72 -25.09
CA LEU A 1099 36.26 -40.03 -23.93
C LEU A 1099 36.86 -40.55 -22.63
N TYR A 1100 37.22 -39.62 -21.76
CA TYR A 1100 37.64 -39.89 -20.40
C TYR A 1100 36.49 -39.52 -19.46
N LYS A 1101 36.02 -40.49 -18.68
CA LYS A 1101 35.16 -40.19 -17.53
C LYS A 1101 36.05 -39.72 -16.40
N PHE A 1102 35.76 -38.54 -15.87
CA PHE A 1102 36.54 -37.92 -14.81
C PHE A 1102 35.67 -37.60 -13.59
N LYS A 1103 36.34 -37.10 -12.54
CA LYS A 1103 35.71 -36.29 -11.49
C LYS A 1103 36.68 -35.21 -11.04
N GLU A 1104 36.15 -34.12 -10.52
CA GLU A 1104 36.93 -33.11 -9.82
C GLU A 1104 37.34 -33.65 -8.43
N GLU A 1105 38.56 -33.39 -8.00
CA GLU A 1105 39.07 -33.61 -6.64
C GLU A 1105 39.82 -32.35 -6.18
N GLU A 1106 39.68 -31.97 -4.91
CA GLU A 1106 40.45 -30.86 -4.33
C GLU A 1106 41.96 -31.12 -4.41
N ASP A 1107 42.75 -30.06 -4.60
CA ASP A 1107 44.22 -30.11 -4.58
C ASP A 1107 44.75 -29.71 -3.19
N VAL A 1108 45.07 -30.75 -2.40
CA VAL A 1108 45.44 -30.72 -0.98
C VAL A 1108 46.96 -30.69 -0.80
#